data_AF-A0A9J7DR58-F1
#
_entry.id   AF-A0A9J7DR58-F1
#
_cell.length_a   1.000
_cell.length_b   1.000
_cell.length_c   1.000
_cell.angle_alpha   90.00
_cell.angle_beta   90.00
_cell.angle_gamma   90.00
#
_symmetry.space_group_name_H-M   'P 1'
#
loop_
_entity.id
_entity.type
_entity.pdbx_description
1 polymer ?
#
loop_
_entity_poly.entity_id
_entity_poly.type
_entity_poly.pdbx_seq_one_letter_code
_entity_poly.pdbx_strand_id
1 'polypeptide(L)'
;MILFYCRLNVNEIISHLEEDDDVFGADIFITPPDNWQNSDEDSGDEEFASINNLSRNQLLAEAELRVTRSSESRIVNEFVGYEKEVHSIPSTSSASQPPQPSSSTVTQPPPKKRRLEVTRKWRFVDIPEKPEKEYCEPDFLENLENPVQFFELFFDEEVFELLRSETEKNAIQKGKHAFRVTTTDIKHFIAILLLSGYNSVSRYRMYWEQRVDCSFPTVAALMSRNRFEDLLRYFHVADNNNLDPNDKFAKVRPLWKLLNARWLKNYPGDKNLSIDESMIPYYGKHGTKQHIHGKPIRFGYKYWSISTRLGYLIYGELYQGASTGNTHPELGVGASVVLDLISKLPQGSYSFYFDNFFTSLPLLEELQKMGHDGTGTIRANRTEKAPLKDPKEMKKTSRGSYHQCTDVLSNITLVRYNDNNIVTVASTQCGSEPISKVKRYCDKQKKDIDQPRCFVKYNKYMGGVDRLDQNVGCYRIGIRLKRWYWQLLMFPLNVAVNNAFQLYKISPASKKSNGTPHDLLSFTRDIVCTYFLMKNLVPSTSTISNPKSSLAVIKRVPDAVRLDEYGFPLRAFDLKMIVKNYFASQGRRVEKIFRNNIPGKDCKIMENESPATTTKKKRAQWTSQQMENAVKMVERGILSTYAAAVRYNIPRRTLCNHLASG
;
A
#
# COMPACT_ATOMS: atom_id res chain seq x y z
N MET A 1 -44.14 -5.89 -13.71
CA MET A 1 -43.26 -6.68 -14.59
C MET A 1 -44.04 -7.04 -15.85
N ILE A 2 -43.92 -6.21 -16.89
CA ILE A 2 -43.83 -6.62 -18.30
C ILE A 2 -42.74 -5.69 -18.87
N LEU A 3 -41.64 -6.30 -19.28
CA LEU A 3 -40.49 -5.70 -19.93
C LEU A 3 -40.77 -5.58 -21.42
N PHE A 4 -40.55 -4.40 -22.02
CA PHE A 4 -40.16 -4.29 -23.42
C PHE A 4 -38.97 -3.34 -23.51
N TYR A 5 -37.87 -3.87 -24.07
CA TYR A 5 -36.58 -3.21 -24.20
C TYR A 5 -36.56 -2.28 -25.41
N CYS A 6 -36.48 -0.98 -25.18
CA CYS A 6 -35.77 -0.09 -26.10
C CYS A 6 -34.36 0.07 -25.53
N ARG A 7 -33.33 -0.42 -26.22
CA ARG A 7 -31.93 -0.30 -25.83
C ARG A 7 -31.46 1.14 -26.06
N LEU A 8 -31.88 2.06 -25.20
CA LEU A 8 -31.33 3.41 -25.18
C LEU A 8 -30.09 3.44 -24.28
N ASN A 9 -29.06 4.13 -24.72
CA ASN A 9 -27.91 4.40 -23.85
C ASN A 9 -28.25 5.54 -22.87
N VAL A 10 -27.48 5.65 -21.78
CA VAL A 10 -27.71 6.66 -20.74
C VAL A 10 -27.76 8.08 -21.32
N ASN A 11 -26.93 8.39 -22.32
CA ASN A 11 -26.93 9.71 -22.96
C ASN A 11 -28.26 10.04 -23.66
N GLU A 12 -28.84 9.07 -24.38
CA GLU A 12 -30.14 9.23 -25.04
C GLU A 12 -31.28 9.43 -24.02
N ILE A 13 -31.26 8.66 -22.92
CA ILE A 13 -32.23 8.80 -21.83
C ILE A 13 -32.18 10.19 -21.20
N ILE A 14 -30.97 10.73 -21.00
CA ILE A 14 -30.78 12.06 -20.40
C ILE A 14 -31.33 13.14 -21.30
N SER A 15 -31.01 13.10 -22.60
CA SER A 15 -31.54 14.06 -23.56
C SER A 15 -33.08 14.04 -23.61
N HIS A 16 -33.71 12.87 -23.50
CA HIS A 16 -35.17 12.77 -23.43
C HIS A 16 -35.77 13.35 -22.13
N LEU A 17 -35.07 13.24 -21.00
CA LEU A 17 -35.52 13.82 -19.72
C LEU A 17 -35.34 15.34 -19.67
N GLU A 18 -34.34 15.89 -20.36
CA GLU A 18 -34.12 17.34 -20.46
C GLU A 18 -35.16 18.03 -21.36
N GLU A 19 -35.79 17.29 -22.27
CA GLU A 19 -36.79 17.80 -23.23
C GLU A 19 -38.25 17.65 -22.74
N ASP A 20 -38.52 16.93 -21.65
CA ASP A 20 -39.87 16.60 -21.17
C ASP A 20 -40.20 17.30 -19.83
N ASP A 21 -40.87 18.46 -19.91
CA ASP A 21 -41.22 19.32 -18.76
C ASP A 21 -42.23 18.67 -17.78
N ASP A 22 -42.89 17.56 -18.16
CA ASP A 22 -43.91 16.88 -17.34
C ASP A 22 -43.33 15.83 -16.37
N VAL A 23 -41.99 15.66 -16.37
CA VAL A 23 -41.27 14.69 -15.52
C VAL A 23 -40.91 15.30 -14.17
N PHE A 24 -41.53 14.78 -13.10
CA PHE A 24 -41.28 15.23 -11.72
C PHE A 24 -40.13 14.47 -11.03
N GLY A 25 -39.75 13.31 -11.57
CA GLY A 25 -38.63 12.52 -11.09
C GLY A 25 -38.37 11.31 -11.96
N ALA A 26 -37.11 10.90 -12.08
CA ALA A 26 -36.69 9.76 -12.88
C ALA A 26 -35.62 8.92 -12.17
N ASP A 27 -35.83 7.61 -12.12
CA ASP A 27 -34.80 6.64 -11.71
C ASP A 27 -34.16 6.03 -12.97
N ILE A 28 -32.84 6.17 -13.11
CA ILE A 28 -32.07 5.58 -14.22
C ILE A 28 -31.23 4.41 -13.68
N PHE A 29 -31.48 3.21 -14.20
CA PHE A 29 -30.74 2.00 -13.86
C PHE A 29 -29.74 1.69 -14.98
N ILE A 30 -28.46 1.97 -14.72
CA ILE A 30 -27.39 1.75 -15.70
C ILE A 30 -26.95 0.28 -15.64
N THR A 31 -27.00 -0.41 -16.78
CA THR A 31 -26.41 -1.74 -16.91
C THR A 31 -24.90 -1.63 -16.67
N PRO A 32 -24.28 -2.47 -15.83
CA PRO A 32 -22.86 -2.37 -15.57
C PRO A 32 -22.06 -2.40 -16.89
N PRO A 33 -21.20 -1.41 -17.19
CA PRO A 33 -20.49 -1.38 -18.46
C PRO A 33 -19.56 -2.59 -18.59
N ASP A 34 -19.46 -3.12 -19.81
CA ASP A 34 -18.55 -4.22 -20.10
C ASP A 34 -17.09 -3.79 -19.89
N ASN A 35 -16.44 -4.54 -18.99
CA ASN A 35 -14.99 -4.63 -18.86
C ASN A 35 -14.22 -3.31 -18.57
N TRP A 36 -14.29 -2.84 -17.32
CA TRP A 36 -13.45 -1.76 -16.78
C TRP A 36 -11.92 -2.03 -16.91
N GLN A 37 -11.51 -3.27 -17.22
CA GLN A 37 -10.11 -3.71 -17.41
C GLN A 37 -9.36 -2.86 -18.45
N ASN A 38 -10.06 -2.46 -19.51
CA ASN A 38 -9.47 -1.73 -20.63
C ASN A 38 -9.57 -0.22 -20.47
N SER A 39 -10.31 0.29 -19.48
CA SER A 39 -10.48 1.73 -19.28
C SER A 39 -9.23 2.38 -18.69
N ASP A 40 -8.89 3.55 -19.23
CA ASP A 40 -7.91 4.51 -18.70
C ASP A 40 -8.58 5.70 -17.98
N GLU A 41 -9.92 5.67 -17.90
CA GLU A 41 -10.71 6.76 -17.34
C GLU A 41 -10.59 6.77 -15.81
N ASP A 42 -10.29 7.96 -15.29
CA ASP A 42 -10.35 8.24 -13.86
C ASP A 42 -11.83 8.34 -13.48
N SER A 43 -12.28 7.66 -12.42
CA SER A 43 -13.65 7.89 -11.93
C SER A 43 -13.76 9.36 -11.49
N GLY A 44 -14.66 10.15 -12.09
CA GLY A 44 -14.72 11.62 -11.95
C GLY A 44 -14.71 12.16 -10.51
N ASP A 45 -14.48 13.47 -10.37
CA ASP A 45 -14.40 14.15 -9.06
C ASP A 45 -15.72 14.03 -8.26
N GLU A 46 -15.61 13.71 -6.97
CA GLU A 46 -16.77 13.52 -6.08
C GLU A 46 -17.24 14.83 -5.42
N GLU A 47 -16.69 16.00 -5.78
CA GLU A 47 -17.08 17.27 -5.13
C GLU A 47 -18.54 17.65 -5.40
N PHE A 48 -19.16 17.15 -6.48
CA PHE A 48 -20.59 17.34 -6.77
C PHE A 48 -21.13 16.15 -7.55
N ALA A 49 -22.07 15.36 -7.04
CA ALA A 49 -22.73 14.34 -7.85
C ALA A 49 -23.65 15.01 -8.89
N SER A 50 -23.09 15.33 -10.05
CA SER A 50 -23.81 15.84 -11.22
C SER A 50 -23.77 14.78 -12.33
N ILE A 51 -24.78 14.78 -13.19
CA ILE A 51 -24.86 13.90 -14.37
C ILE A 51 -23.64 14.05 -15.30
N ASN A 52 -22.98 15.22 -15.24
CA ASN A 52 -21.71 15.51 -15.92
C ASN A 52 -20.51 14.70 -15.42
N ASN A 53 -20.68 13.89 -14.36
CA ASN A 53 -19.61 13.07 -13.79
C ASN A 53 -19.68 11.60 -14.19
N LEU A 54 -20.64 11.24 -15.06
CA LEU A 54 -20.68 9.90 -15.65
C LEU A 54 -19.52 9.74 -16.63
N SER A 55 -18.75 8.66 -16.47
CA SER A 55 -17.67 8.33 -17.42
C SER A 55 -18.24 8.06 -18.81
N ARG A 56 -17.43 8.18 -19.87
CA ARG A 56 -17.90 7.92 -21.25
C ARG A 56 -18.50 6.53 -21.38
N ASN A 57 -17.89 5.54 -20.73
CA ASN A 57 -18.41 4.17 -20.72
C ASN A 57 -19.71 4.02 -19.94
N GLN A 58 -19.98 4.88 -18.96
CA GLN A 58 -21.27 4.92 -18.25
C GLN A 58 -22.35 5.63 -19.07
N LEU A 59 -21.98 6.68 -19.82
CA LEU A 59 -22.88 7.38 -20.74
C LEU A 59 -23.31 6.51 -21.93
N LEU A 60 -22.42 5.62 -22.37
CA LEU A 60 -22.67 4.68 -23.47
C LEU A 60 -23.24 3.34 -23.03
N ALA A 61 -23.40 3.10 -21.71
CA ALA A 61 -23.98 1.86 -21.21
C ALA A 61 -25.48 1.81 -21.50
N GLU A 62 -26.00 0.62 -21.82
CA GLU A 62 -27.44 0.38 -21.87
C GLU A 62 -28.05 0.69 -20.50
N ALA A 63 -29.20 1.37 -20.47
CA ALA A 63 -29.85 1.71 -19.21
C ALA A 63 -31.37 1.60 -19.29
N GLU A 64 -31.99 1.39 -18.14
CA GLU A 64 -33.44 1.35 -17.97
C GLU A 64 -33.90 2.63 -17.28
N LEU A 65 -34.93 3.29 -17.84
CA LEU A 65 -35.50 4.52 -17.30
C LEU A 65 -36.85 4.24 -16.62
N ARG A 66 -37.06 4.82 -15.44
CA ARG A 66 -38.37 4.84 -14.76
C ARG A 66 -38.76 6.28 -14.43
N VAL A 67 -39.84 6.75 -15.05
CA VAL A 67 -40.30 8.15 -14.94
C VAL A 67 -41.51 8.26 -14.00
N THR A 68 -41.56 9.32 -13.20
CA THR A 68 -42.71 9.71 -12.36
C THR A 68 -43.26 11.04 -12.88
N ARG A 69 -44.53 11.04 -13.31
CA ARG A 69 -45.24 12.23 -13.83
C ARG A 69 -46.27 12.75 -12.82
N SER A 70 -46.53 14.06 -12.83
CA SER A 70 -47.53 14.68 -11.96
C SER A 70 -48.96 14.31 -12.42
N SER A 71 -49.86 13.98 -11.49
CA SER A 71 -51.17 13.41 -11.81
C SER A 71 -52.32 14.32 -11.37
N GLU A 72 -52.99 14.94 -12.33
CA GLU A 72 -54.44 15.11 -12.28
C GLU A 72 -55.13 14.12 -13.23
N SER A 73 -54.79 12.83 -13.12
CA SER A 73 -55.71 11.70 -13.36
C SER A 73 -54.98 10.37 -13.23
N ARG A 74 -55.23 9.66 -12.12
CA ARG A 74 -54.98 8.22 -11.90
C ARG A 74 -53.51 7.77 -12.00
N ILE A 75 -53.07 6.98 -11.02
CA ILE A 75 -51.82 6.20 -11.13
C ILE A 75 -52.01 5.21 -12.28
N VAL A 76 -51.56 5.59 -13.47
CA VAL A 76 -51.43 4.73 -14.64
C VAL A 76 -49.94 4.68 -14.96
N ASN A 77 -49.34 3.49 -14.89
CA ASN A 77 -48.04 3.25 -15.51
C ASN A 77 -48.26 3.28 -17.02
N GLU A 78 -48.26 4.47 -17.62
CA GLU A 78 -48.53 4.64 -19.04
C GLU A 78 -47.23 4.85 -19.83
N PHE A 79 -47.06 3.98 -20.83
CA PHE A 79 -45.94 3.94 -21.76
C PHE A 79 -46.00 5.14 -22.71
N VAL A 80 -44.90 5.86 -22.87
CA VAL A 80 -44.72 6.79 -23.99
C VAL A 80 -44.07 6.01 -25.12
N GLY A 81 -44.89 5.50 -26.04
CA GLY A 81 -44.44 4.97 -27.31
C GLY A 81 -44.67 6.03 -28.39
N TYR A 82 -43.60 6.53 -29.02
CA TYR A 82 -43.72 7.28 -30.26
C TYR A 82 -43.67 6.30 -31.43
N GLU A 83 -44.79 6.19 -32.15
CA GLU A 83 -44.84 5.54 -33.46
C GLU A 83 -44.07 6.39 -34.47
N LYS A 84 -43.04 5.80 -35.10
CA LYS A 84 -42.50 6.30 -36.37
C LYS A 84 -43.24 5.60 -37.50
N GLU A 85 -44.08 6.34 -38.21
CA GLU A 85 -44.57 5.95 -39.53
C GLU A 85 -43.37 5.68 -40.45
N VAL A 86 -43.22 4.43 -40.87
CA VAL A 86 -42.27 4.04 -41.92
C VAL A 86 -43.05 4.00 -43.23
N HIS A 87 -42.77 4.96 -44.11
CA HIS A 87 -43.18 4.88 -45.50
C HIS A 87 -42.61 3.62 -46.15
N SER A 88 -43.52 2.87 -46.75
CA SER A 88 -43.37 1.64 -47.52
C SER A 88 -42.41 1.77 -48.71
N ILE A 89 -41.47 0.83 -48.82
CA ILE A 89 -40.81 0.44 -50.08
C ILE A 89 -41.05 -1.07 -50.29
N PRO A 90 -41.41 -1.54 -51.50
CA PRO A 90 -41.93 -2.90 -51.70
C PRO A 90 -40.85 -3.98 -51.63
N SER A 91 -41.31 -5.12 -51.12
CA SER A 91 -40.68 -6.42 -51.00
C SER A 91 -40.27 -7.09 -52.31
N THR A 92 -39.13 -7.79 -52.30
CA THR A 92 -38.88 -8.98 -53.13
C THR A 92 -38.21 -10.09 -52.29
N SER A 93 -38.90 -11.25 -52.29
CA SER A 93 -38.55 -12.65 -51.95
C SER A 93 -37.08 -12.98 -51.62
N SER A 94 -36.72 -13.87 -50.70
CA SER A 94 -37.22 -15.26 -50.52
C SER A 94 -36.74 -15.87 -49.19
N ALA A 95 -37.51 -16.84 -48.69
CA ALA A 95 -37.39 -17.53 -47.41
C ALA A 95 -36.07 -18.27 -47.13
N SER A 96 -35.60 -18.19 -45.88
CA SER A 96 -35.05 -19.33 -45.12
C SER A 96 -35.08 -19.03 -43.61
N GLN A 97 -35.55 -20.00 -42.82
CA GLN A 97 -35.83 -19.89 -41.39
C GLN A 97 -34.56 -19.66 -40.54
N PRO A 98 -34.59 -18.87 -39.46
CA PRO A 98 -33.54 -18.87 -38.45
C PRO A 98 -33.64 -20.14 -37.58
N PRO A 99 -32.51 -20.75 -37.19
CA PRO A 99 -32.49 -21.99 -36.41
C PRO A 99 -32.98 -21.75 -34.98
N GLN A 100 -33.74 -22.72 -34.46
CA GLN A 100 -34.15 -22.77 -33.06
C GLN A 100 -32.94 -22.83 -32.11
N PRO A 101 -33.05 -22.25 -30.90
CA PRO A 101 -31.99 -22.30 -29.89
C PRO A 101 -31.83 -23.73 -29.36
N SER A 102 -30.66 -24.31 -29.60
CA SER A 102 -30.25 -25.57 -28.98
C SER A 102 -30.00 -25.37 -27.49
N SER A 103 -30.75 -26.15 -26.70
CA SER A 103 -30.53 -26.58 -25.32
C SER A 103 -29.47 -25.81 -24.51
N SER A 104 -29.94 -25.06 -23.52
CA SER A 104 -29.18 -24.67 -22.35
C SER A 104 -28.59 -25.93 -21.68
N THR A 105 -27.29 -26.15 -21.85
CA THR A 105 -26.55 -27.16 -21.09
C THR A 105 -26.45 -26.69 -19.65
N VAL A 106 -27.34 -27.19 -18.81
CA VAL A 106 -27.23 -27.12 -17.34
C VAL A 106 -25.85 -27.66 -16.98
N THR A 107 -24.93 -26.76 -16.65
CA THR A 107 -23.59 -27.15 -16.20
C THR A 107 -23.76 -27.75 -14.81
N GLN A 108 -23.77 -29.07 -14.71
CA GLN A 108 -23.76 -29.73 -13.41
C GLN A 108 -22.53 -29.27 -12.63
N PRO A 109 -22.65 -29.09 -11.29
CA PRO A 109 -21.47 -28.82 -10.47
C PRO A 109 -20.46 -29.96 -10.69
N PRO A 110 -19.15 -29.64 -10.73
CA PRO A 110 -18.13 -30.65 -10.97
C PRO A 110 -18.28 -31.76 -9.92
N PRO A 111 -18.15 -33.04 -10.32
CA PRO A 111 -18.28 -34.16 -9.39
C PRO A 111 -17.33 -33.93 -8.21
N LYS A 112 -17.84 -34.09 -6.98
CA LYS A 112 -17.01 -34.05 -5.77
C LYS A 112 -15.90 -35.09 -5.95
N LYS A 113 -14.70 -34.63 -6.30
CA LYS A 113 -13.53 -35.50 -6.47
C LYS A 113 -13.38 -36.31 -5.19
N ARG A 114 -13.43 -37.64 -5.33
CA ARG A 114 -13.27 -38.60 -4.26
C ARG A 114 -11.88 -38.39 -3.67
N ARG A 115 -11.81 -37.79 -2.48
CA ARG A 115 -10.55 -37.57 -1.74
C ARG A 115 -9.94 -38.95 -1.52
N LEU A 116 -8.72 -39.18 -2.01
CA LEU A 116 -7.94 -40.37 -1.66
C LEU A 116 -7.84 -40.39 -0.13
N GLU A 117 -8.52 -41.35 0.51
CA GLU A 117 -8.39 -41.55 1.94
C GLU A 117 -7.03 -42.20 2.22
N VAL A 118 -6.02 -41.35 2.42
CA VAL A 118 -4.70 -41.81 2.88
C VAL A 118 -4.87 -42.27 4.33
N THR A 119 -4.69 -43.57 4.57
CA THR A 119 -4.70 -44.12 5.93
C THR A 119 -3.34 -43.86 6.57
N ARG A 120 -3.27 -42.89 7.48
CA ARG A 120 -2.05 -42.54 8.22
C ARG A 120 -1.87 -43.39 9.48
N LYS A 121 -0.62 -43.73 9.80
CA LYS A 121 -0.23 -44.41 11.04
C LYS A 121 0.50 -43.42 11.93
N TRP A 122 0.10 -43.27 13.18
CA TRP A 122 0.60 -42.24 14.08
C TRP A 122 1.39 -42.83 15.24
N ARG A 123 2.44 -42.13 15.68
CA ARG A 123 3.19 -42.41 16.92
C ARG A 123 3.30 -41.15 17.77
N PHE A 124 3.44 -41.31 19.08
CA PHE A 124 3.59 -40.20 20.04
C PHE A 124 5.07 -39.94 20.34
N VAL A 125 5.85 -39.73 19.30
CA VAL A 125 7.31 -39.54 19.37
C VAL A 125 7.68 -38.27 18.62
N ASP A 126 8.63 -37.51 19.17
CA ASP A 126 9.14 -36.31 18.54
C ASP A 126 9.98 -36.60 17.28
N ILE A 127 10.18 -35.59 16.44
CA ILE A 127 11.16 -35.60 15.36
C ILE A 127 12.36 -34.74 15.76
N PRO A 128 13.59 -35.17 15.47
CA PRO A 128 14.77 -34.37 15.75
C PRO A 128 14.72 -33.06 14.96
N GLU A 129 15.17 -31.97 15.58
CA GLU A 129 15.37 -30.72 14.86
C GLU A 129 16.41 -30.90 13.76
N LYS A 130 16.03 -30.61 12.52
CA LYS A 130 16.96 -30.54 11.41
C LYS A 130 17.90 -29.34 11.56
N PRO A 131 19.18 -29.46 11.16
CA PRO A 131 20.15 -28.38 11.23
C PRO A 131 19.67 -27.13 10.47
N GLU A 132 20.15 -25.96 10.87
CA GLU A 132 19.92 -24.75 10.10
C GLU A 132 20.58 -24.87 8.73
N LYS A 133 19.89 -24.38 7.70
CA LYS A 133 20.37 -24.43 6.33
C LYS A 133 21.41 -23.34 6.11
N GLU A 134 22.48 -23.69 5.41
CA GLU A 134 23.59 -22.79 5.17
C GLU A 134 23.14 -21.53 4.40
N TYR A 135 23.64 -20.40 4.87
CA TYR A 135 23.39 -19.07 4.33
C TYR A 135 24.74 -18.44 3.99
N CYS A 136 24.89 -17.96 2.76
CA CYS A 136 26.04 -17.18 2.33
C CYS A 136 25.55 -15.77 2.01
N GLU A 137 26.23 -14.77 2.55
CA GLU A 137 26.00 -13.39 2.13
C GLU A 137 26.38 -13.27 0.64
N PRO A 138 25.62 -12.52 -0.16
CA PRO A 138 25.89 -12.42 -1.59
C PRO A 138 27.03 -11.44 -1.91
N ASP A 139 28.04 -11.92 -2.64
CA ASP A 139 29.25 -11.16 -3.00
C ASP A 139 28.98 -9.90 -3.84
N PHE A 140 27.87 -9.86 -4.61
CA PHE A 140 27.56 -8.71 -5.47
C PHE A 140 27.29 -7.41 -4.71
N LEU A 141 27.12 -7.47 -3.38
CA LEU A 141 26.88 -6.30 -2.53
C LEU A 141 28.17 -5.54 -2.17
N GLU A 142 29.34 -6.10 -2.41
CA GLU A 142 30.62 -5.48 -2.00
C GLU A 142 30.93 -4.17 -2.73
N ASN A 143 30.46 -4.05 -3.98
CA ASN A 143 30.74 -2.93 -4.87
C ASN A 143 29.70 -1.81 -4.81
N LEU A 144 28.67 -1.94 -3.98
CA LEU A 144 27.61 -0.95 -3.84
C LEU A 144 27.89 -0.09 -2.60
N GLU A 145 27.85 1.22 -2.76
CA GLU A 145 28.27 2.17 -1.73
C GLU A 145 27.13 3.08 -1.25
N ASN A 146 26.21 3.47 -2.14
CA ASN A 146 25.19 4.46 -1.82
C ASN A 146 23.76 3.96 -2.10
N PRO A 147 22.74 4.51 -1.41
CA PRO A 147 21.34 4.09 -1.54
C PRO A 147 20.80 4.01 -2.97
N VAL A 148 21.18 4.94 -3.86
CA VAL A 148 20.70 4.91 -5.25
C VAL A 148 21.22 3.70 -6.02
N GLN A 149 22.46 3.27 -5.80
CA GLN A 149 23.01 2.07 -6.43
C GLN A 149 22.25 0.80 -6.03
N PHE A 150 21.86 0.68 -4.75
CA PHE A 150 21.00 -0.44 -4.31
C PHE A 150 19.60 -0.36 -4.91
N PHE A 151 19.04 0.84 -5.07
CA PHE A 151 17.73 1.03 -5.71
C PHE A 151 17.76 0.67 -7.21
N GLU A 152 18.82 1.08 -7.91
CA GLU A 152 19.00 0.83 -9.34
C GLU A 152 19.36 -0.63 -9.68
N LEU A 153 19.55 -1.51 -8.69
CA LEU A 153 19.48 -2.98 -8.89
C LEU A 153 18.09 -3.43 -9.36
N PHE A 154 17.05 -2.68 -9.02
CA PHE A 154 15.65 -2.98 -9.34
C PHE A 154 15.06 -2.03 -10.38
N PHE A 155 15.48 -0.77 -10.37
CA PHE A 155 15.16 0.21 -11.40
C PHE A 155 16.43 0.49 -12.19
N ASP A 156 16.83 -0.47 -13.02
CA ASP A 156 17.97 -0.32 -13.94
C ASP A 156 17.55 0.41 -15.23
N GLU A 157 18.50 0.58 -16.16
CA GLU A 157 18.25 1.29 -17.42
C GLU A 157 17.10 0.66 -18.23
N GLU A 158 16.97 -0.67 -18.22
CA GLU A 158 15.87 -1.36 -18.92
C GLU A 158 14.51 -1.02 -18.31
N VAL A 159 14.40 -0.98 -16.97
CA VAL A 159 13.14 -0.55 -16.32
C VAL A 159 12.85 0.91 -16.62
N PHE A 160 13.85 1.80 -16.53
CA PHE A 160 13.64 3.22 -16.85
C PHE A 160 13.23 3.43 -18.31
N GLU A 161 13.81 2.68 -19.24
CA GLU A 161 13.45 2.77 -20.66
C GLU A 161 12.06 2.21 -20.92
N LEU A 162 11.64 1.14 -20.24
CA LEU A 162 10.24 0.68 -20.30
C LEU A 162 9.28 1.79 -19.85
N LEU A 163 9.54 2.41 -18.69
CA LEU A 163 8.70 3.49 -18.18
C LEU A 163 8.66 4.69 -19.13
N ARG A 164 9.81 5.06 -19.69
CA ARG A 164 9.94 6.18 -20.63
C ARG A 164 9.18 5.91 -21.93
N SER A 165 9.50 4.80 -22.59
CA SER A 165 8.97 4.44 -23.91
C SER A 165 7.46 4.24 -23.88
N GLU A 166 6.93 3.51 -22.90
CA GLU A 166 5.49 3.24 -22.82
C GLU A 166 4.69 4.47 -22.37
N THR A 167 5.27 5.34 -21.54
CA THR A 167 4.65 6.63 -21.21
C THR A 167 4.57 7.54 -22.44
N GLU A 168 5.63 7.63 -23.24
CA GLU A 168 5.64 8.40 -24.48
C GLU A 168 4.63 7.85 -25.49
N LYS A 169 4.62 6.53 -25.68
CA LYS A 169 3.68 5.84 -26.57
C LYS A 169 2.23 6.08 -26.16
N ASN A 170 1.91 5.97 -24.86
CA ASN A 170 0.57 6.26 -24.35
C ASN A 170 0.14 7.72 -24.58
N ALA A 171 1.07 8.68 -24.46
CA ALA A 171 0.78 10.07 -24.77
C ALA A 171 0.44 10.28 -26.25
N ILE A 172 1.20 9.64 -27.15
CA ILE A 172 0.97 9.68 -28.60
C ILE A 172 -0.38 9.04 -28.95
N GLN A 173 -0.70 7.87 -28.36
CA GLN A 173 -1.99 7.19 -28.54
C GLN A 173 -3.19 8.05 -28.09
N LYS A 174 -2.97 8.94 -27.10
CA LYS A 174 -3.97 9.92 -26.62
C LYS A 174 -3.92 11.26 -27.37
N GLY A 175 -3.27 11.32 -28.53
CA GLY A 175 -3.25 12.49 -29.41
C GLY A 175 -2.20 13.56 -29.07
N LYS A 176 -1.28 13.31 -28.12
CA LYS A 176 -0.15 14.20 -27.83
C LYS A 176 1.10 13.78 -28.60
N HIS A 177 1.06 13.91 -29.93
CA HIS A 177 2.15 13.50 -30.83
C HIS A 177 3.51 14.17 -30.55
N ALA A 178 3.51 15.40 -30.03
CA ALA A 178 4.72 16.14 -29.67
C ALA A 178 5.25 15.84 -28.26
N PHE A 179 4.56 14.99 -27.48
CA PHE A 179 5.03 14.63 -26.15
C PHE A 179 6.33 13.84 -26.24
N ARG A 180 7.34 14.30 -25.53
CA ARG A 180 8.63 13.62 -25.40
C ARG A 180 8.98 13.48 -23.93
N VAL A 181 9.65 12.39 -23.57
CA VAL A 181 10.12 12.14 -22.20
C VAL A 181 11.45 11.40 -22.21
N THR A 182 12.35 11.81 -21.32
CA THR A 182 13.67 11.17 -21.12
C THR A 182 13.66 10.26 -19.89
N THR A 183 14.62 9.35 -19.77
CA THR A 183 14.79 8.54 -18.53
C THR A 183 15.08 9.43 -17.33
N THR A 184 15.76 10.57 -17.52
CA THR A 184 15.98 11.59 -16.48
C THR A 184 14.67 12.21 -16.00
N ASP A 185 13.73 12.54 -16.92
CA ASP A 185 12.40 13.01 -16.52
C ASP A 185 11.65 11.97 -15.67
N ILE A 186 11.77 10.68 -16.02
CA ILE A 186 11.16 9.58 -15.26
C ILE A 186 11.81 9.46 -13.87
N LYS A 187 13.14 9.56 -13.75
CA LYS A 187 13.84 9.58 -12.45
C LYS A 187 13.37 10.73 -11.58
N HIS A 188 13.25 11.94 -12.14
CA HIS A 188 12.71 13.11 -11.44
C HIS A 188 11.26 12.92 -10.99
N PHE A 189 10.42 12.34 -11.87
CA PHE A 189 9.03 12.01 -11.55
C PHE A 189 8.92 11.02 -10.40
N ILE A 190 9.71 9.93 -10.43
CA ILE A 190 9.80 8.94 -9.35
C ILE A 190 10.30 9.59 -8.06
N ALA A 191 11.27 10.48 -8.12
CA ALA A 191 11.78 11.18 -6.94
C ALA A 191 10.67 12.02 -6.25
N ILE A 192 9.82 12.70 -7.02
CA ILE A 192 8.65 13.44 -6.48
C ILE A 192 7.61 12.46 -5.91
N LEU A 193 7.36 11.33 -6.57
CA LEU A 193 6.46 10.29 -6.04
C LEU A 193 6.96 9.73 -4.70
N LEU A 194 8.25 9.38 -4.59
CA LEU A 194 8.86 8.90 -3.35
C LEU A 194 8.86 9.99 -2.26
N LEU A 195 9.15 11.24 -2.61
CA LEU A 195 9.03 12.39 -1.69
C LEU A 195 7.65 12.45 -1.04
N SER A 196 6.60 12.19 -1.83
CA SER A 196 5.23 12.24 -1.32
C SER A 196 4.90 11.19 -0.26
N GLY A 197 5.71 10.13 -0.15
CA GLY A 197 5.54 9.08 0.86
C GLY A 197 5.98 9.49 2.26
N TYR A 198 7.01 10.34 2.38
CA TYR A 198 7.54 10.79 3.68
C TYR A 198 7.35 12.28 3.96
N ASN A 199 6.97 13.06 2.95
CA ASN A 199 6.66 14.48 3.08
C ASN A 199 5.37 14.79 2.31
N SER A 200 4.25 14.31 2.84
CA SER A 200 2.94 14.41 2.21
C SER A 200 2.32 15.80 2.42
N VAL A 201 1.62 16.26 1.39
CA VAL A 201 0.79 17.48 1.40
C VAL A 201 -0.65 17.11 1.10
N SER A 202 -1.60 17.94 1.52
CA SER A 202 -3.04 17.65 1.36
C SER A 202 -3.46 17.50 -0.11
N ARG A 203 -2.79 18.21 -1.03
CA ARG A 203 -3.01 18.13 -2.49
C ARG A 203 -1.66 18.16 -3.18
N TYR A 204 -1.38 17.27 -4.13
CA TYR A 204 -0.06 17.19 -4.76
C TYR A 204 0.37 18.51 -5.43
N ARG A 205 -0.58 19.32 -5.92
CA ARG A 205 -0.30 20.65 -6.50
C ARG A 205 0.40 21.60 -5.52
N MET A 206 0.25 21.37 -4.21
CA MET A 206 0.89 22.17 -3.16
C MET A 206 2.42 22.05 -3.21
N TYR A 207 3.00 21.01 -3.81
CA TYR A 207 4.46 20.97 -4.03
C TYR A 207 4.99 22.12 -4.93
N TRP A 208 4.11 22.75 -5.70
CA TRP A 208 4.45 23.88 -6.58
C TRP A 208 3.87 25.21 -6.09
N GLU A 209 3.25 25.25 -4.90
CA GLU A 209 2.78 26.51 -4.34
C GLU A 209 3.94 27.37 -3.85
N GLN A 210 3.78 28.69 -3.94
CA GLN A 210 4.78 29.66 -3.45
C GLN A 210 4.44 30.20 -2.06
N ARG A 211 3.34 29.73 -1.45
CA ARG A 211 2.97 30.13 -0.09
C ARG A 211 3.95 29.57 0.93
N VAL A 212 4.20 30.33 1.98
CA VAL A 212 5.26 30.06 2.98
C VAL A 212 5.06 28.73 3.74
N ASP A 213 3.82 28.28 3.85
CA ASP A 213 3.42 27.04 4.51
C ASP A 213 3.58 25.80 3.63
N CYS A 214 3.72 25.98 2.31
CA CYS A 214 3.70 24.88 1.33
C CYS A 214 4.74 25.04 0.21
N SER A 215 5.75 25.89 0.38
CA SER A 215 6.76 26.12 -0.65
C SER A 215 7.81 25.00 -0.68
N PHE A 216 7.92 24.32 -1.81
CA PHE A 216 9.00 23.36 -2.09
C PHE A 216 9.82 23.80 -3.31
N PRO A 217 10.75 24.78 -3.15
CA PRO A 217 11.52 25.33 -4.25
C PRO A 217 12.27 24.27 -5.06
N THR A 218 12.77 23.24 -4.39
CA THR A 218 13.49 22.14 -5.04
C THR A 218 12.60 21.35 -6.00
N VAL A 219 11.34 21.08 -5.63
CA VAL A 219 10.40 20.35 -6.51
C VAL A 219 10.01 21.22 -7.71
N ALA A 220 9.68 22.49 -7.45
CA ALA A 220 9.34 23.43 -8.52
C ALA A 220 10.51 23.68 -9.48
N ALA A 221 11.74 23.68 -8.97
CA ALA A 221 12.95 23.77 -9.78
C ALA A 221 13.19 22.47 -10.57
N LEU A 222 12.92 21.29 -10.01
CA LEU A 222 13.18 20.01 -10.65
C LEU A 222 12.31 19.80 -11.90
N MET A 223 11.00 20.03 -11.76
CA MET A 223 10.01 19.78 -12.80
C MET A 223 8.85 20.75 -12.63
N SER A 224 8.33 21.31 -13.73
CA SER A 224 7.16 22.18 -13.64
C SER A 224 5.90 21.39 -13.25
N ARG A 225 4.94 22.05 -12.59
CA ARG A 225 3.65 21.43 -12.23
C ARG A 225 2.97 20.80 -13.45
N ASN A 226 2.92 21.53 -14.56
CA ASN A 226 2.26 21.07 -15.78
C ASN A 226 2.96 19.82 -16.35
N ARG A 227 4.30 19.79 -16.32
CA ARG A 227 5.07 18.61 -16.76
C ARG A 227 4.81 17.40 -15.87
N PHE A 228 4.74 17.61 -14.55
CA PHE A 228 4.38 16.54 -13.62
C PHE A 228 2.96 16.02 -13.85
N GLU A 229 2.00 16.92 -14.10
CA GLU A 229 0.61 16.56 -14.44
C GLU A 229 0.51 15.82 -15.77
N ASP A 230 1.28 16.21 -16.79
CA ASP A 230 1.35 15.46 -18.04
C ASP A 230 1.91 14.06 -17.79
N LEU A 231 2.97 13.91 -16.99
CA LEU A 231 3.49 12.60 -16.62
C LEU A 231 2.46 11.79 -15.84
N LEU A 232 1.79 12.34 -14.81
CA LEU A 232 0.68 11.65 -14.14
C LEU A 232 -0.40 11.19 -15.13
N ARG A 233 -0.70 12.02 -16.13
CA ARG A 233 -1.74 11.73 -17.12
C ARG A 233 -1.33 10.61 -18.08
N TYR A 234 -0.09 10.58 -18.52
CA TYR A 234 0.37 9.67 -19.56
C TYR A 234 1.19 8.48 -19.05
N PHE A 235 1.57 8.47 -17.76
CA PHE A 235 2.40 7.41 -17.17
C PHE A 235 1.80 6.03 -17.43
N HIS A 236 2.58 5.19 -18.09
CA HIS A 236 2.17 3.86 -18.51
C HIS A 236 3.37 2.91 -18.60
N VAL A 237 3.10 1.61 -18.62
CA VAL A 237 4.14 0.56 -18.64
C VAL A 237 3.83 -0.59 -19.59
N ALA A 238 2.86 -0.41 -20.49
CA ALA A 238 2.45 -1.40 -21.47
C ALA A 238 1.89 -0.72 -22.73
N ASP A 239 1.99 -1.39 -23.87
CA ASP A 239 1.36 -0.92 -25.09
C ASP A 239 -0.14 -1.27 -25.09
N ASN A 240 -1.01 -0.26 -25.03
CA ASN A 240 -2.46 -0.47 -25.07
C ASN A 240 -2.96 -1.17 -26.34
N ASN A 241 -2.19 -1.11 -27.44
CA ASN A 241 -2.55 -1.77 -28.69
C ASN A 241 -2.17 -3.26 -28.73
N ASN A 242 -1.40 -3.74 -27.74
CA ASN A 242 -0.86 -5.11 -27.70
C ASN A 242 -0.99 -5.73 -26.30
N LEU A 243 -2.18 -5.63 -25.71
CA LEU A 243 -2.50 -6.24 -24.41
C LEU A 243 -3.01 -7.68 -24.60
N ASP A 244 -2.57 -8.60 -23.73
CA ASP A 244 -3.13 -9.95 -23.66
C ASP A 244 -4.54 -9.91 -23.06
N PRO A 245 -5.60 -10.27 -23.82
CA PRO A 245 -6.98 -10.23 -23.33
C PRO A 245 -7.27 -11.23 -22.20
N ASN A 246 -6.40 -12.24 -22.01
CA ASN A 246 -6.57 -13.24 -20.95
C ASN A 246 -5.90 -12.82 -19.63
N ASP A 247 -5.07 -11.78 -19.63
CA ASP A 247 -4.42 -11.24 -18.43
C ASP A 247 -5.16 -9.98 -17.95
N LYS A 248 -5.90 -10.12 -16.84
CA LYS A 248 -6.64 -9.01 -16.21
C LYS A 248 -5.71 -7.90 -15.70
N PHE A 249 -4.40 -8.15 -15.65
CA PHE A 249 -3.38 -7.18 -15.27
C PHE A 249 -2.43 -6.83 -16.43
N ALA A 250 -2.81 -7.08 -17.69
CA ALA A 250 -1.96 -6.85 -18.86
C ALA A 250 -1.33 -5.44 -18.90
N LYS A 251 -2.05 -4.41 -18.45
CA LYS A 251 -1.58 -3.01 -18.40
C LYS A 251 -0.38 -2.78 -17.47
N VAL A 252 -0.15 -3.65 -16.49
CA VAL A 252 1.00 -3.55 -15.57
C VAL A 252 1.99 -4.69 -15.74
N ARG A 253 1.60 -5.75 -16.46
CA ARG A 253 2.36 -7.00 -16.55
C ARG A 253 3.82 -6.83 -16.98
N PRO A 254 4.19 -5.95 -17.94
CA PRO A 254 5.58 -5.79 -18.34
C PRO A 254 6.48 -5.36 -17.17
N LEU A 255 6.08 -4.34 -16.41
CA LEU A 255 6.81 -3.87 -15.23
C LEU A 255 6.91 -4.98 -14.16
N TRP A 256 5.81 -5.66 -13.88
CA TRP A 256 5.78 -6.72 -12.86
C TRP A 256 6.69 -7.90 -13.23
N LYS A 257 6.74 -8.31 -14.51
CA LYS A 257 7.66 -9.34 -14.99
C LYS A 257 9.12 -8.91 -14.82
N LEU A 258 9.46 -7.68 -15.21
CA LEU A 258 10.82 -7.14 -15.06
C LEU A 258 11.25 -7.10 -13.59
N LEU A 259 10.37 -6.63 -12.71
CA LEU A 259 10.70 -6.48 -11.29
C LEU A 259 10.73 -7.81 -10.54
N ASN A 260 9.82 -8.76 -10.84
CA ASN A 260 9.92 -10.11 -10.30
C ASN A 260 11.26 -10.78 -10.66
N ALA A 261 11.73 -10.61 -11.91
CA ALA A 261 13.03 -11.13 -12.32
C ALA A 261 14.18 -10.51 -11.51
N ARG A 262 14.12 -9.20 -11.21
CA ARG A 262 15.17 -8.48 -10.46
C ARG A 262 15.12 -8.79 -8.96
N TRP A 263 13.94 -8.92 -8.38
CA TRP A 263 13.77 -9.35 -6.99
C TRP A 263 14.35 -10.75 -6.78
N LEU A 264 14.13 -11.65 -7.72
CA LEU A 264 14.70 -12.99 -7.70
C LEU A 264 16.21 -12.99 -7.95
N LYS A 265 16.69 -12.24 -8.94
CA LYS A 265 18.12 -12.13 -9.28
C LYS A 265 18.95 -11.61 -8.11
N ASN A 266 18.45 -10.61 -7.39
CA ASN A 266 19.16 -9.96 -6.28
C ASN A 266 18.75 -10.53 -4.90
N TYR A 267 18.10 -11.69 -4.86
CA TYR A 267 17.67 -12.33 -3.62
C TYR A 267 18.87 -12.66 -2.70
N PRO A 268 18.85 -12.24 -1.42
CA PRO A 268 20.01 -12.38 -0.53
C PRO A 268 20.37 -13.79 -0.07
N GLY A 269 19.64 -14.83 -0.51
CA GLY A 269 19.99 -16.24 -0.21
C GLY A 269 19.38 -16.83 1.09
N ASP A 270 18.56 -16.08 1.83
CA ASP A 270 17.90 -16.49 3.09
C ASP A 270 17.12 -17.81 2.97
N LYS A 271 17.51 -18.88 3.66
CA LYS A 271 16.85 -20.20 3.47
C LYS A 271 15.55 -20.41 4.24
N ASN A 272 15.15 -19.48 5.10
CA ASN A 272 13.90 -19.52 5.87
C ASN A 272 12.90 -18.51 5.31
N LEU A 273 11.92 -18.99 4.56
CA LEU A 273 11.06 -18.17 3.71
C LEU A 273 9.60 -18.25 4.12
N SER A 274 8.92 -17.11 4.13
CA SER A 274 7.49 -17.02 4.40
C SER A 274 6.69 -16.88 3.11
N ILE A 275 5.55 -17.56 3.05
CA ILE A 275 4.58 -17.45 1.97
C ILE A 275 3.24 -17.03 2.57
N ASP A 276 2.71 -15.91 2.07
CA ASP A 276 1.40 -15.38 2.46
C ASP A 276 0.85 -14.44 1.38
N GLU A 277 -0.33 -13.87 1.63
CA GLU A 277 -0.85 -12.76 0.84
C GLU A 277 -0.46 -11.37 1.38
N SER A 278 -0.14 -10.49 0.43
CA SER A 278 -0.10 -9.04 0.62
C SER A 278 -1.37 -8.39 0.04
N MET A 279 -1.74 -7.23 0.56
CA MET A 279 -2.88 -6.43 0.10
C MET A 279 -2.45 -5.05 -0.40
N ILE A 280 -2.71 -4.78 -1.68
CA ILE A 280 -2.44 -3.50 -2.32
C ILE A 280 -3.73 -2.67 -2.29
N PRO A 281 -3.79 -1.53 -1.60
CA PRO A 281 -5.04 -0.82 -1.35
C PRO A 281 -5.65 -0.31 -2.67
N TYR A 282 -6.92 -0.62 -2.89
CA TYR A 282 -7.66 -0.05 -4.02
C TYR A 282 -9.16 -0.02 -3.71
N TYR A 283 -9.77 1.14 -3.91
CA TYR A 283 -11.16 1.39 -3.53
C TYR A 283 -12.10 1.50 -4.74
N GLY A 284 -11.58 1.74 -5.94
CA GLY A 284 -12.37 1.86 -7.17
C GLY A 284 -12.92 0.52 -7.68
N LYS A 285 -13.53 0.52 -8.87
CA LYS A 285 -14.22 -0.65 -9.44
C LYS A 285 -13.23 -1.56 -10.18
N HIS A 286 -12.62 -2.47 -9.40
CA HIS A 286 -11.75 -3.60 -9.75
C HIS A 286 -12.50 -4.95 -9.80
N GLY A 287 -12.58 -5.71 -10.88
CA GLY A 287 -13.21 -7.05 -10.92
C GLY A 287 -12.35 -8.15 -10.29
N THR A 288 -11.04 -7.92 -10.16
CA THR A 288 -10.15 -8.70 -9.28
C THR A 288 -9.99 -8.09 -7.87
N LYS A 289 -10.66 -6.96 -7.57
CA LYS A 289 -10.61 -6.36 -6.22
C LYS A 289 -11.19 -7.35 -5.21
N GLN A 290 -10.43 -7.61 -4.16
CA GLN A 290 -10.81 -8.48 -3.07
C GLN A 290 -11.29 -7.66 -1.86
N HIS A 291 -12.23 -8.24 -1.12
CA HIS A 291 -12.58 -7.79 0.22
C HIS A 291 -12.17 -8.86 1.23
N ILE A 292 -11.08 -8.62 1.97
CA ILE A 292 -10.55 -9.56 2.97
C ILE A 292 -10.81 -8.99 4.37
N HIS A 293 -11.73 -9.63 5.09
CA HIS A 293 -12.03 -9.28 6.48
C HIS A 293 -10.83 -9.57 7.38
N GLY A 294 -10.59 -8.71 8.36
CA GLY A 294 -9.54 -8.89 9.37
C GLY A 294 -8.14 -8.40 8.98
N LYS A 295 -7.86 -8.11 7.70
CA LYS A 295 -6.62 -7.45 7.27
C LYS A 295 -6.71 -5.92 7.50
N PRO A 296 -5.59 -5.22 7.79
CA PRO A 296 -5.58 -3.76 7.90
C PRO A 296 -6.08 -3.06 6.63
N ILE A 297 -5.71 -3.61 5.47
CA ILE A 297 -6.20 -3.19 4.15
C ILE A 297 -7.26 -4.20 3.72
N ARG A 298 -8.53 -3.82 3.89
CA ARG A 298 -9.67 -4.71 3.64
C ARG A 298 -10.04 -4.78 2.15
N PHE A 299 -9.89 -3.67 1.43
CA PHE A 299 -10.23 -3.56 0.01
C PHE A 299 -8.99 -3.33 -0.83
N GLY A 300 -8.77 -4.17 -1.83
CA GLY A 300 -7.60 -4.02 -2.68
C GLY A 300 -7.31 -5.22 -3.57
N TYR A 301 -6.15 -5.18 -4.20
CA TYR A 301 -5.63 -6.31 -4.94
C TYR A 301 -4.93 -7.27 -3.99
N LYS A 302 -5.26 -8.55 -4.13
CA LYS A 302 -4.56 -9.62 -3.45
C LYS A 302 -3.32 -10.00 -4.25
N TYR A 303 -2.20 -10.15 -3.55
CA TYR A 303 -0.91 -10.49 -4.14
C TYR A 303 -0.25 -11.63 -3.37
N TRP A 304 -0.04 -12.77 -4.02
CA TRP A 304 0.66 -13.90 -3.40
C TRP A 304 2.15 -13.61 -3.35
N SER A 305 2.77 -13.74 -2.18
CA SER A 305 4.14 -13.29 -1.96
C SER A 305 4.96 -14.38 -1.29
N ILE A 306 6.20 -14.55 -1.78
CA ILE A 306 7.25 -15.26 -1.05
C ILE A 306 8.33 -14.25 -0.62
N SER A 307 8.65 -14.25 0.67
CA SER A 307 9.54 -13.24 1.26
C SER A 307 10.43 -13.78 2.37
N THR A 308 11.55 -13.09 2.60
CA THR A 308 12.43 -13.36 3.73
C THR A 308 11.82 -12.86 5.04
N ARG A 309 12.36 -13.32 6.17
CA ARG A 309 11.92 -12.91 7.52
C ARG A 309 11.82 -11.40 7.72
N LEU A 310 12.73 -10.63 7.12
CA LEU A 310 12.80 -9.18 7.27
C LEU A 310 12.01 -8.41 6.19
N GLY A 311 11.29 -9.14 5.35
CA GLY A 311 10.39 -8.58 4.35
C GLY A 311 11.06 -8.22 3.04
N TYR A 312 12.17 -8.87 2.64
CA TYR A 312 12.62 -8.81 1.25
C TYR A 312 11.65 -9.65 0.41
N LEU A 313 10.97 -9.04 -0.57
CA LEU A 313 10.11 -9.76 -1.50
C LEU A 313 10.99 -10.47 -2.53
N ILE A 314 10.86 -11.80 -2.65
CA ILE A 314 11.66 -12.60 -3.59
C ILE A 314 10.93 -12.72 -4.92
N TYR A 315 9.65 -13.05 -4.84
CA TYR A 315 8.77 -13.22 -5.99
C TYR A 315 7.31 -13.09 -5.52
N GLY A 316 6.41 -12.83 -6.44
CA GLY A 316 4.99 -13.02 -6.20
C GLY A 316 4.13 -12.92 -7.45
N GLU A 317 2.84 -13.20 -7.29
CA GLU A 317 1.87 -13.24 -8.39
C GLU A 317 0.58 -12.52 -8.01
N LEU A 318 0.10 -11.66 -8.92
CA LEU A 318 -1.15 -10.93 -8.74
C LEU A 318 -2.35 -11.87 -8.90
N TYR A 319 -3.23 -11.91 -7.90
CA TYR A 319 -4.41 -12.76 -7.91
C TYR A 319 -5.47 -12.26 -8.93
N GLN A 320 -5.77 -13.08 -9.94
CA GLN A 320 -6.74 -12.77 -11.00
C GLN A 320 -8.05 -13.57 -10.91
N GLY A 321 -8.14 -14.49 -9.94
CA GLY A 321 -9.27 -15.40 -9.76
C GLY A 321 -8.81 -16.80 -9.38
N ALA A 322 -9.75 -17.74 -9.34
CA ALA A 322 -9.49 -19.10 -8.83
C ALA A 322 -8.46 -19.91 -9.64
N SER A 323 -8.20 -19.54 -10.90
CA SER A 323 -7.19 -20.19 -11.75
C SER A 323 -5.76 -19.68 -11.52
N THR A 324 -5.57 -18.56 -10.81
CA THR A 324 -4.23 -17.99 -10.58
C THR A 324 -3.45 -18.82 -9.59
N GLY A 325 -2.29 -19.35 -10.01
CA GLY A 325 -1.41 -20.16 -9.16
C GLY A 325 -2.05 -21.50 -8.78
N ASN A 326 -2.81 -22.11 -9.71
CA ASN A 326 -3.54 -23.36 -9.50
C ASN A 326 -3.13 -24.45 -10.50
N THR A 327 -1.83 -24.60 -10.75
CA THR A 327 -1.23 -25.64 -11.62
C THR A 327 -1.31 -27.06 -11.04
N HIS A 328 -1.47 -27.19 -9.72
CA HIS A 328 -1.60 -28.44 -8.95
C HIS A 328 -2.99 -28.55 -8.27
N PRO A 329 -4.08 -28.55 -9.04
CA PRO A 329 -5.44 -28.53 -8.48
C PRO A 329 -5.78 -29.78 -7.65
N GLU A 330 -5.05 -30.88 -7.83
CA GLU A 330 -5.17 -32.12 -7.06
C GLU A 330 -4.77 -31.98 -5.58
N LEU A 331 -3.89 -31.03 -5.26
CA LEU A 331 -3.46 -30.71 -3.89
C LEU A 331 -4.28 -29.56 -3.26
N GLY A 332 -5.10 -28.90 -4.08
CA GLY A 332 -5.90 -27.73 -3.72
C GLY A 332 -5.14 -26.41 -3.88
N VAL A 333 -5.90 -25.32 -4.03
CA VAL A 333 -5.39 -23.99 -4.39
C VAL A 333 -4.24 -23.52 -3.50
N GLY A 334 -4.36 -23.67 -2.18
CA GLY A 334 -3.31 -23.23 -1.25
C GLY A 334 -1.98 -23.96 -1.47
N ALA A 335 -2.02 -25.27 -1.68
CA ALA A 335 -0.81 -26.05 -1.96
C ALA A 335 -0.25 -25.70 -3.35
N SER A 336 -1.11 -25.56 -4.34
CA SER A 336 -0.69 -25.17 -5.68
C SER A 336 0.02 -23.82 -5.72
N VAL A 337 -0.51 -22.81 -5.02
CA VAL A 337 0.13 -21.49 -4.95
C VAL A 337 1.52 -21.59 -4.34
N VAL A 338 1.70 -22.39 -3.29
CA VAL A 338 3.02 -22.62 -2.68
C VAL A 338 3.97 -23.25 -3.69
N LEU A 339 3.56 -24.33 -4.36
CA LEU A 339 4.40 -25.03 -5.35
C LEU A 339 4.77 -24.12 -6.53
N ASP A 340 3.82 -23.32 -7.02
CA ASP A 340 4.06 -22.35 -8.10
C ASP A 340 5.08 -21.28 -7.71
N LEU A 341 5.00 -20.73 -6.49
CA LEU A 341 5.94 -19.72 -6.01
C LEU A 341 7.34 -20.30 -5.78
N ILE A 342 7.46 -21.48 -5.16
CA ILE A 342 8.78 -22.07 -4.87
C ILE A 342 9.46 -22.58 -6.14
N SER A 343 8.70 -22.91 -7.20
CA SER A 343 9.26 -23.31 -8.50
C SER A 343 10.15 -22.23 -9.13
N LYS A 344 10.02 -20.97 -8.68
CA LYS A 344 10.82 -19.84 -9.16
C LYS A 344 12.13 -19.68 -8.41
N LEU A 345 12.31 -20.32 -7.27
CA LEU A 345 13.51 -20.15 -6.46
C LEU A 345 14.74 -20.79 -7.11
N PRO A 346 15.95 -20.27 -6.83
CA PRO A 346 17.19 -20.95 -7.22
C PRO A 346 17.25 -22.35 -6.61
N GLN A 347 17.99 -23.26 -7.26
CA GLN A 347 18.20 -24.60 -6.74
C GLN A 347 18.78 -24.56 -5.31
N GLY A 348 18.27 -25.42 -4.44
CA GLY A 348 18.73 -25.53 -3.06
C GLY A 348 17.70 -26.17 -2.15
N SER A 349 17.98 -26.16 -0.85
CA SER A 349 17.04 -26.61 0.18
C SER A 349 16.55 -25.43 1.00
N TYR A 350 15.23 -25.32 1.20
CA TYR A 350 14.58 -24.19 1.87
C TYR A 350 13.64 -24.67 2.97
N SER A 351 13.42 -23.85 3.98
CA SER A 351 12.40 -24.04 5.01
C SER A 351 11.29 -23.01 4.80
N PHE A 352 10.10 -23.50 4.46
CA PHE A 352 8.95 -22.67 4.16
C PHE A 352 8.01 -22.55 5.35
N TYR A 353 7.49 -21.35 5.56
CA TYR A 353 6.56 -21.02 6.63
C TYR A 353 5.31 -20.38 6.04
N PHE A 354 4.14 -20.91 6.39
CA PHE A 354 2.89 -20.47 5.77
C PHE A 354 1.69 -20.55 6.72
N ASP A 355 0.66 -19.75 6.42
CA ASP A 355 -0.63 -19.71 7.11
C ASP A 355 -1.47 -20.98 6.88
N ASN A 356 -2.51 -21.14 7.71
CA ASN A 356 -3.48 -22.25 7.67
C ASN A 356 -4.28 -22.41 6.37
N PHE A 357 -4.35 -21.38 5.53
CA PHE A 357 -4.93 -21.39 4.19
C PHE A 357 -4.13 -22.33 3.29
N PHE A 358 -2.79 -22.26 3.39
CA PHE A 358 -1.86 -23.04 2.57
C PHE A 358 -1.57 -24.42 3.17
N THR A 359 -1.46 -24.54 4.50
CA THR A 359 -1.00 -25.78 5.14
C THR A 359 -1.94 -26.98 4.88
N SER A 360 -1.35 -28.07 4.41
CA SER A 360 -1.95 -29.41 4.33
C SER A 360 -0.86 -30.47 4.49
N LEU A 361 -1.22 -31.68 4.93
CA LEU A 361 -0.24 -32.79 5.02
C LEU A 361 0.30 -33.22 3.65
N PRO A 362 -0.52 -33.32 2.58
CA PRO A 362 0.00 -33.61 1.24
C PRO A 362 1.01 -32.58 0.73
N LEU A 363 0.80 -31.29 1.00
CA LEU A 363 1.78 -30.26 0.64
C LEU A 363 3.12 -30.51 1.33
N LEU A 364 3.12 -30.86 2.63
CA LEU A 364 4.35 -31.13 3.37
C LEU A 364 5.10 -32.35 2.83
N GLU A 365 4.39 -33.38 2.37
CA GLU A 365 4.98 -34.56 1.72
C GLU A 365 5.63 -34.19 0.39
N GLU A 366 4.96 -33.38 -0.45
CA GLU A 366 5.54 -32.89 -1.70
C GLU A 366 6.79 -32.02 -1.46
N LEU A 367 6.76 -31.14 -0.47
CA LEU A 367 7.94 -30.37 -0.08
C LEU A 367 9.11 -31.27 0.34
N GLN A 368 8.86 -32.32 1.11
CA GLN A 368 9.90 -33.28 1.49
C GLN A 368 10.49 -34.02 0.28
N LYS A 369 9.65 -34.44 -0.69
CA LYS A 369 10.11 -35.06 -1.95
C LYS A 369 11.03 -34.13 -2.74
N MET A 370 10.78 -32.82 -2.68
CA MET A 370 11.61 -31.78 -3.30
C MET A 370 12.86 -31.42 -2.47
N GLY A 371 13.09 -32.06 -1.32
CA GLY A 371 14.22 -31.77 -0.44
C GLY A 371 14.05 -30.47 0.38
N HIS A 372 12.82 -30.00 0.55
CA HIS A 372 12.47 -28.82 1.33
C HIS A 372 11.83 -29.20 2.67
N ASP A 373 11.71 -28.21 3.55
CA ASP A 373 10.94 -28.32 4.79
C ASP A 373 9.74 -27.38 4.76
N GLY A 374 8.67 -27.76 5.43
CA GLY A 374 7.50 -26.92 5.62
C GLY A 374 7.07 -26.88 7.08
N THR A 375 6.67 -25.70 7.55
CA THR A 375 6.07 -25.50 8.88
C THR A 375 4.90 -24.52 8.77
N GLY A 376 3.72 -24.93 9.22
CA GLY A 376 2.55 -24.05 9.16
C GLY A 376 1.49 -24.41 10.18
N THR A 377 0.68 -23.42 10.55
CA THR A 377 -0.53 -23.68 11.35
C THR A 377 -1.51 -24.52 10.52
N ILE A 378 -2.07 -25.58 11.07
CA ILE A 378 -2.97 -26.47 10.33
C ILE A 378 -4.39 -26.44 10.91
N ARG A 379 -5.40 -26.39 10.03
CA ARG A 379 -6.80 -26.45 10.42
C ARG A 379 -7.16 -27.86 10.91
N ALA A 380 -8.05 -27.94 11.90
CA ALA A 380 -8.46 -29.23 12.49
C ALA A 380 -9.04 -30.21 11.46
N ASN A 381 -9.77 -29.74 10.45
CA ASN A 381 -10.31 -30.57 9.38
C ASN A 381 -9.27 -31.04 8.34
N ARG A 382 -8.01 -30.61 8.48
CA ARG A 382 -6.88 -30.98 7.60
C ARG A 382 -5.84 -31.86 8.30
N THR A 383 -6.08 -32.28 9.54
CA THR A 383 -5.16 -33.17 10.29
C THR A 383 -5.37 -34.66 10.01
N GLU A 384 -6.24 -35.03 9.07
CA GLU A 384 -6.42 -36.42 8.59
C GLU A 384 -6.58 -37.47 9.70
N LYS A 385 -7.48 -37.20 10.65
CA LYS A 385 -7.81 -38.07 11.79
C LYS A 385 -6.60 -38.37 12.72
N ALA A 386 -5.59 -37.50 12.74
CA ALA A 386 -4.52 -37.58 13.73
C ALA A 386 -5.07 -37.67 15.17
N PRO A 387 -4.52 -38.56 16.02
CA PRO A 387 -4.98 -38.79 17.39
C PRO A 387 -4.52 -37.67 18.33
N LEU A 388 -4.81 -36.42 17.99
CA LEU A 388 -4.51 -35.25 18.81
C LEU A 388 -5.59 -35.07 19.88
N LYS A 389 -5.18 -34.73 21.10
CA LYS A 389 -6.08 -34.35 22.19
C LYS A 389 -7.11 -33.32 21.74
N ASP A 390 -8.39 -33.53 22.07
CA ASP A 390 -9.49 -32.66 21.64
C ASP A 390 -9.25 -31.19 22.03
N PRO A 391 -9.56 -30.19 21.17
CA PRO A 391 -9.34 -28.79 21.51
C PRO A 391 -10.01 -28.33 22.82
N LYS A 392 -11.20 -28.85 23.17
CA LYS A 392 -11.88 -28.49 24.43
C LYS A 392 -11.15 -29.06 25.63
N GLU A 393 -10.65 -30.30 25.53
CA GLU A 393 -9.83 -30.90 26.59
C GLU A 393 -8.47 -30.22 26.70
N MET A 394 -7.86 -29.87 25.57
CA MET A 394 -6.60 -29.13 25.54
C MET A 394 -6.76 -27.75 26.18
N LYS A 395 -7.91 -27.09 26.02
CA LYS A 395 -8.17 -25.77 26.63
C LYS A 395 -8.27 -25.81 28.16
N LYS A 396 -8.61 -26.97 28.75
CA LYS A 396 -8.67 -27.17 30.21
C LYS A 396 -7.30 -27.34 30.85
N THR A 397 -6.25 -27.61 30.09
CA THR A 397 -4.89 -27.73 30.64
C THR A 397 -4.30 -26.35 30.96
N SER A 398 -3.17 -26.33 31.66
CA SER A 398 -2.40 -25.09 31.82
C SER A 398 -1.93 -24.57 30.46
N ARG A 399 -1.90 -23.24 30.33
CA ARG A 399 -1.27 -22.57 29.18
C ARG A 399 0.21 -22.97 29.11
N GLY A 400 0.69 -23.28 27.91
CA GLY A 400 2.03 -23.85 27.70
C GLY A 400 1.99 -25.37 27.48
N SER A 401 0.92 -26.04 27.91
CA SER A 401 0.76 -27.47 27.62
C SER A 401 0.63 -27.72 26.12
N TYR A 402 1.17 -28.85 25.67
CA TYR A 402 1.08 -29.30 24.29
C TYR A 402 0.76 -30.80 24.21
N HIS A 403 0.35 -31.24 23.03
CA HIS A 403 0.15 -32.63 22.69
C HIS A 403 0.63 -32.87 21.26
N GLN A 404 1.40 -33.93 21.06
CA GLN A 404 2.09 -34.19 19.80
C GLN A 404 1.79 -35.58 19.27
N CYS A 405 1.72 -35.70 17.94
CA CYS A 405 1.80 -36.97 17.25
C CYS A 405 2.55 -36.80 15.93
N THR A 406 3.21 -37.86 15.48
CA THR A 406 4.02 -37.88 14.26
C THR A 406 3.56 -39.01 13.37
N ASP A 407 3.38 -38.72 12.08
CA ASP A 407 3.06 -39.74 11.08
C ASP A 407 4.28 -40.63 10.84
N VAL A 408 4.07 -41.94 10.89
CA VAL A 408 5.14 -42.95 10.86
C VAL A 408 5.84 -42.99 9.50
N LEU A 409 5.11 -42.75 8.41
CA LEU A 409 5.64 -42.86 7.05
C LEU A 409 6.32 -41.57 6.59
N SER A 410 5.66 -40.43 6.73
CA SER A 410 6.17 -39.13 6.25
C SER A 410 7.11 -38.43 7.23
N ASN A 411 7.16 -38.85 8.50
CA ASN A 411 7.79 -38.10 9.60
C ASN A 411 7.26 -36.65 9.74
N ILE A 412 6.05 -36.36 9.25
CA ILE A 412 5.39 -35.09 9.54
C ILE A 412 4.88 -35.12 10.97
N THR A 413 5.25 -34.10 11.75
CA THR A 413 4.78 -33.98 13.13
C THR A 413 3.70 -32.92 13.26
N LEU A 414 2.70 -33.22 14.10
CA LEU A 414 1.63 -32.32 14.49
C LEU A 414 1.76 -31.99 15.97
N VAL A 415 1.88 -30.72 16.31
CA VAL A 415 1.94 -30.24 17.69
C VAL A 415 0.76 -29.32 17.95
N ARG A 416 -0.13 -29.74 18.86
CA ARG A 416 -1.25 -28.94 19.36
C ARG A 416 -0.84 -28.26 20.66
N TYR A 417 -0.98 -26.95 20.72
CA TYR A 417 -0.46 -26.11 21.79
C TYR A 417 -1.57 -25.26 22.41
N ASN A 418 -1.60 -25.17 23.74
CA ASN A 418 -2.51 -24.30 24.48
C ASN A 418 -1.85 -22.95 24.78
N ASP A 419 -2.11 -21.95 23.93
CA ASP A 419 -1.74 -20.55 24.17
C ASP A 419 -3.00 -19.74 24.58
N ASN A 420 -3.16 -18.50 24.11
CA ASN A 420 -4.43 -17.77 24.22
C ASN A 420 -5.58 -18.55 23.58
N ASN A 421 -5.32 -19.20 22.44
CA ASN A 421 -6.22 -20.11 21.75
C ASN A 421 -5.50 -21.44 21.52
N ILE A 422 -6.26 -22.51 21.26
CA ILE A 422 -5.68 -23.79 20.85
C ILE A 422 -5.26 -23.67 19.40
N VAL A 423 -3.98 -23.89 19.14
CA VAL A 423 -3.39 -23.84 17.80
C VAL A 423 -2.68 -25.16 17.53
N THR A 424 -2.76 -25.65 16.30
CA THR A 424 -2.01 -26.83 15.86
C THR A 424 -1.04 -26.41 14.76
N VAL A 425 0.22 -26.81 14.87
CA VAL A 425 1.24 -26.64 13.83
C VAL A 425 1.61 -27.99 13.26
N ALA A 426 1.73 -28.06 11.93
CA ALA A 426 2.32 -29.18 11.22
C ALA A 426 3.75 -28.78 10.79
N SER A 427 4.72 -29.67 10.99
CA SER A 427 6.12 -29.40 10.63
C SER A 427 6.85 -30.65 10.15
N THR A 428 7.78 -30.46 9.23
CA THR A 428 8.77 -31.46 8.81
C THR A 428 10.17 -31.17 9.35
N GLN A 429 10.37 -30.02 10.00
CA GLN A 429 11.70 -29.51 10.37
C GLN A 429 12.06 -29.80 11.83
N CYS A 430 11.08 -29.72 12.73
CA CYS A 430 11.23 -29.97 14.17
C CYS A 430 9.86 -30.16 14.79
N GLY A 431 9.75 -30.91 15.88
CA GLY A 431 8.51 -30.99 16.66
C GLY A 431 8.55 -30.14 17.92
N SER A 432 8.49 -30.77 19.08
CA SER A 432 8.34 -30.06 20.35
C SER A 432 9.66 -29.65 20.98
N GLU A 433 10.68 -30.50 20.88
CA GLU A 433 11.96 -30.30 21.53
C GLU A 433 12.98 -29.55 20.62
N PRO A 434 13.92 -28.79 21.21
CA PRO A 434 13.97 -28.43 22.63
C PRO A 434 12.89 -27.40 23.00
N ILE A 435 12.25 -27.58 24.17
CA ILE A 435 11.29 -26.61 24.71
C ILE A 435 11.98 -25.28 25.03
N SER A 436 11.40 -24.18 24.54
CA SER A 436 11.82 -22.81 24.84
C SER A 436 10.84 -22.12 25.80
N LYS A 437 11.24 -21.02 26.43
CA LYS A 437 10.33 -20.20 27.25
C LYS A 437 10.00 -18.88 26.55
N VAL A 438 8.73 -18.49 26.59
CA VAL A 438 8.23 -17.22 26.06
C VAL A 438 7.43 -16.45 27.11
N LYS A 439 7.71 -15.15 27.24
CA LYS A 439 6.95 -14.27 28.13
C LYS A 439 5.55 -14.02 27.56
N ARG A 440 4.53 -14.45 28.28
CA ARG A 440 3.12 -14.25 27.93
C ARG A 440 2.36 -13.59 29.07
N TYR A 441 1.39 -12.74 28.73
CA TYR A 441 0.45 -12.21 29.72
C TYR A 441 -0.57 -13.28 30.11
N CYS A 442 -0.56 -13.66 31.39
CA CYS A 442 -1.51 -14.56 32.01
C CYS A 442 -2.08 -13.83 33.25
N ASP A 443 -3.39 -13.62 33.29
CA ASP A 443 -4.08 -12.95 34.40
C ASP A 443 -3.43 -11.61 34.81
N LYS A 444 -3.19 -10.74 33.82
CA LYS A 444 -2.59 -9.39 33.97
C LYS A 444 -1.10 -9.38 34.40
N GLN A 445 -0.45 -10.53 34.54
CA GLN A 445 0.98 -10.64 34.83
C GLN A 445 1.74 -11.30 33.67
N LYS A 446 3.01 -10.92 33.44
CA LYS A 446 3.85 -11.64 32.48
C LYS A 446 4.46 -12.86 33.15
N LYS A 447 4.16 -14.05 32.64
CA LYS A 447 4.72 -15.33 33.08
C LYS A 447 5.54 -15.96 31.95
N ASP A 448 6.56 -16.72 32.30
CA ASP A 448 7.27 -17.57 31.34
C ASP A 448 6.44 -18.82 31.08
N ILE A 449 6.12 -19.05 29.81
CA ILE A 449 5.31 -20.16 29.34
C ILE A 449 6.18 -21.02 28.41
N ASP A 450 6.12 -22.33 28.60
CA ASP A 450 6.80 -23.29 27.74
C ASP A 450 6.24 -23.22 26.31
N GLN A 451 7.13 -23.24 25.32
CA GLN A 451 6.84 -23.09 23.91
C GLN A 451 7.57 -24.18 23.12
N PRO A 452 6.83 -25.04 22.39
CA PRO A 452 7.42 -26.06 21.54
C PRO A 452 8.28 -25.45 20.42
N ARG A 453 9.36 -26.15 20.04
CA ARG A 453 10.37 -25.68 19.07
C ARG A 453 9.78 -25.28 17.73
N CYS A 454 8.84 -26.06 17.18
CA CYS A 454 8.14 -25.72 15.94
C CYS A 454 7.40 -24.38 16.01
N PHE A 455 6.81 -24.02 17.16
CA PHE A 455 6.18 -22.72 17.36
C PHE A 455 7.20 -21.58 17.47
N VAL A 456 8.39 -21.84 18.03
CA VAL A 456 9.48 -20.86 18.05
C VAL A 456 9.90 -20.52 16.63
N LYS A 457 10.18 -21.52 15.79
CA LYS A 457 10.54 -21.31 14.38
C LYS A 457 9.41 -20.65 13.60
N TYR A 458 8.17 -21.12 13.75
CA TYR A 458 7.01 -20.55 13.08
C TYR A 458 6.86 -19.05 13.37
N ASN A 459 6.85 -18.66 14.66
CA ASN A 459 6.74 -17.25 15.04
C ASN A 459 7.97 -16.42 14.63
N LYS A 460 9.14 -17.04 14.52
CA LYS A 460 10.37 -16.38 14.08
C LYS A 460 10.32 -15.99 12.60
N TYR A 461 9.73 -16.84 11.74
CA TYR A 461 9.90 -16.74 10.29
C TYR A 461 8.63 -16.47 9.49
N MET A 462 7.42 -16.78 9.98
CA MET A 462 6.20 -16.64 9.18
C MET A 462 5.88 -15.17 8.83
N GLY A 463 6.17 -14.21 9.72
CA GLY A 463 5.79 -12.80 9.55
C GLY A 463 6.58 -12.00 8.51
N GLY A 464 7.26 -12.63 7.55
CA GLY A 464 8.06 -11.94 6.53
C GLY A 464 7.20 -11.11 5.57
N VAL A 465 6.07 -11.63 5.11
CA VAL A 465 5.14 -10.89 4.22
C VAL A 465 4.48 -9.73 4.97
N ASP A 466 4.04 -9.95 6.22
CA ASP A 466 3.54 -8.86 7.08
C ASP A 466 4.61 -7.79 7.32
N ARG A 467 5.89 -8.19 7.40
CA ARG A 467 7.01 -7.25 7.54
C ARG A 467 7.23 -6.44 6.26
N LEU A 468 7.12 -7.05 5.09
CA LEU A 468 7.14 -6.35 3.81
C LEU A 468 6.02 -5.29 3.77
N ASP A 469 4.79 -5.69 4.10
CA ASP A 469 3.62 -4.79 4.12
C ASP A 469 3.82 -3.63 5.09
N GLN A 470 4.39 -3.90 6.27
CA GLN A 470 4.74 -2.88 7.25
C GLN A 470 5.79 -1.90 6.71
N ASN A 471 6.89 -2.40 6.15
CA ASN A 471 7.98 -1.57 5.65
C ASN A 471 7.51 -0.67 4.50
N VAL A 472 6.78 -1.24 3.53
CA VAL A 472 6.14 -0.50 2.43
C VAL A 472 5.11 0.49 2.95
N GLY A 473 4.41 0.15 4.04
CA GLY A 473 3.43 1.01 4.69
C GLY A 473 4.00 2.28 5.32
N CYS A 474 5.25 2.28 5.78
CA CYS A 474 5.87 3.41 6.48
C CYS A 474 5.94 4.69 5.64
N TYR A 475 6.37 4.58 4.38
CA TYR A 475 6.57 5.71 3.46
C TYR A 475 5.90 5.47 2.12
N ARG A 476 4.71 4.85 2.15
CA ARG A 476 3.92 4.58 0.95
C ARG A 476 3.67 5.87 0.18
N ILE A 477 4.01 5.88 -1.11
CA ILE A 477 3.75 6.98 -2.04
C ILE A 477 2.35 7.58 -1.81
N GLY A 478 2.33 8.88 -1.50
CA GLY A 478 1.14 9.61 -1.07
C GLY A 478 0.26 10.08 -2.21
N ILE A 479 0.83 10.30 -3.40
CA ILE A 479 0.07 10.73 -4.60
C ILE A 479 -0.74 9.54 -5.14
N ARG A 480 -2.07 9.70 -5.17
CA ARG A 480 -3.02 8.67 -5.60
C ARG A 480 -3.84 9.15 -6.79
N LEU A 481 -4.00 8.29 -7.78
CA LEU A 481 -4.98 8.39 -8.86
C LEU A 481 -6.06 7.31 -8.69
N LYS A 482 -7.24 7.50 -9.29
CA LYS A 482 -8.36 6.54 -9.17
C LYS A 482 -8.31 5.47 -10.28
N ARG A 483 -7.47 5.66 -11.30
CA ARG A 483 -7.07 4.61 -12.26
C ARG A 483 -6.67 3.34 -11.53
N TRP A 484 -7.26 2.22 -11.95
CA TRP A 484 -7.14 0.95 -11.26
C TRP A 484 -5.70 0.45 -11.17
N TYR A 485 -4.91 0.67 -12.21
CA TYR A 485 -3.53 0.22 -12.29
C TYR A 485 -2.55 1.12 -11.53
N TRP A 486 -2.94 2.34 -11.11
CA TRP A 486 -2.02 3.28 -10.48
C TRP A 486 -1.39 2.70 -9.21
N GLN A 487 -2.20 2.09 -8.34
CA GLN A 487 -1.70 1.47 -7.11
C GLN A 487 -0.81 0.26 -7.39
N LEU A 488 -1.06 -0.44 -8.50
CA LEU A 488 -0.24 -1.55 -8.99
C LEU A 488 1.07 -1.10 -9.64
N LEU A 489 1.21 0.18 -10.00
CA LEU A 489 2.49 0.79 -10.41
C LEU A 489 3.27 1.32 -9.20
N MET A 490 2.57 1.92 -8.23
CA MET A 490 3.22 2.50 -7.05
C MET A 490 3.70 1.43 -6.05
N PHE A 491 2.95 0.33 -5.88
CA PHE A 491 3.34 -0.75 -4.98
C PHE A 491 4.74 -1.33 -5.31
N PRO A 492 5.03 -1.79 -6.54
CA PRO A 492 6.33 -2.36 -6.85
C PRO A 492 7.49 -1.35 -6.75
N LEU A 493 7.24 -0.05 -6.96
CA LEU A 493 8.22 1.01 -6.69
C LEU A 493 8.56 1.10 -5.19
N ASN A 494 7.57 1.04 -4.30
CA ASN A 494 7.84 0.98 -2.86
C ASN A 494 8.56 -0.32 -2.46
N VAL A 495 8.21 -1.45 -3.09
CA VAL A 495 8.88 -2.73 -2.85
C VAL A 495 10.35 -2.66 -3.27
N ALA A 496 10.68 -2.03 -4.40
CA ALA A 496 12.05 -1.84 -4.83
C ALA A 496 12.88 -1.04 -3.81
N VAL A 497 12.33 0.04 -3.24
CA VAL A 497 12.98 0.79 -2.15
C VAL A 497 13.18 -0.09 -0.91
N ASN A 498 12.15 -0.86 -0.51
CA ASN A 498 12.27 -1.78 0.62
C ASN A 498 13.35 -2.85 0.38
N ASN A 499 13.34 -3.51 -0.77
CA ASN A 499 14.30 -4.57 -1.10
C ASN A 499 15.72 -4.02 -1.17
N ALA A 500 15.92 -2.85 -1.80
CA ALA A 500 17.19 -2.13 -1.81
C ALA A 500 17.68 -1.82 -0.39
N PHE A 501 16.80 -1.37 0.49
CA PHE A 501 17.13 -1.13 1.88
C PHE A 501 17.50 -2.42 2.64
N GLN A 502 16.82 -3.54 2.37
CA GLN A 502 17.21 -4.83 2.99
C GLN A 502 18.61 -5.25 2.56
N LEU A 503 18.95 -5.11 1.26
CA LEU A 503 20.30 -5.42 0.75
C LEU A 503 21.36 -4.47 1.30
N TYR A 504 21.07 -3.17 1.39
CA TYR A 504 21.96 -2.21 2.02
C TYR A 504 22.32 -2.60 3.46
N LYS A 505 21.33 -3.01 4.26
CA LYS A 505 21.56 -3.36 5.68
C LYS A 505 22.50 -4.54 5.90
N ILE A 506 22.62 -5.45 4.93
CA ILE A 506 23.53 -6.59 5.02
C ILE A 506 24.85 -6.32 4.29
N SER A 507 24.92 -5.30 3.43
CA SER A 507 26.13 -4.97 2.70
C SER A 507 27.19 -4.26 3.57
N PRO A 508 28.46 -4.26 3.15
CA PRO A 508 29.51 -3.47 3.79
C PRO A 508 29.22 -1.96 3.82
N ALA A 509 28.43 -1.42 2.87
CA ALA A 509 28.09 0.01 2.83
C ALA A 509 27.38 0.47 4.12
N SER A 510 26.51 -0.36 4.68
CA SER A 510 25.86 -0.05 5.96
C SER A 510 26.81 0.05 7.15
N LYS A 511 28.00 -0.57 7.04
CA LYS A 511 29.05 -0.62 8.07
C LYS A 511 30.09 0.49 7.86
N LYS A 512 30.26 0.98 6.62
CA LYS A 512 31.27 1.99 6.23
C LYS A 512 30.86 3.43 6.52
N SER A 513 29.60 3.73 6.80
CA SER A 513 29.22 5.09 7.20
C SER A 513 29.91 5.43 8.53
N ASN A 514 30.82 6.41 8.55
CA ASN A 514 31.46 6.98 9.76
C ASN A 514 30.44 7.71 10.68
N GLY A 515 29.19 7.25 10.72
CA GLY A 515 28.03 7.78 11.41
C GLY A 515 26.93 6.72 11.59
N THR A 516 25.74 7.12 12.04
CA THR A 516 24.60 6.22 12.24
C THR A 516 24.16 5.59 10.90
N PRO A 517 24.06 4.25 10.80
CA PRO A 517 23.56 3.59 9.59
C PRO A 517 22.20 4.15 9.17
N HIS A 518 21.96 4.25 7.87
CA HIS A 518 20.67 4.70 7.36
C HIS A 518 19.52 3.85 7.94
N ASP A 519 18.51 4.53 8.48
CA ASP A 519 17.18 3.98 8.62
C ASP A 519 16.43 4.05 7.27
N LEU A 520 15.24 3.43 7.18
CA LEU A 520 14.50 3.40 5.92
C LEU A 520 14.15 4.81 5.40
N LEU A 521 13.92 5.78 6.30
CA LEU A 521 13.61 7.16 5.90
C LEU A 521 14.82 7.83 5.26
N SER A 522 15.95 7.84 5.96
CA SER A 522 17.16 8.48 5.48
C SER A 522 17.67 7.80 4.20
N PHE A 523 17.55 6.48 4.09
CA PHE A 523 17.83 5.73 2.86
C PHE A 523 16.95 6.21 1.69
N THR A 524 15.63 6.31 1.90
CA THR A 524 14.68 6.78 0.87
C THR A 524 14.94 8.24 0.49
N ARG A 525 15.26 9.09 1.48
CA ARG A 525 15.59 10.51 1.25
C ARG A 525 16.85 10.66 0.41
N ASP A 526 17.85 9.82 0.61
CA ASP A 526 19.10 9.85 -0.15
C ASP A 526 18.88 9.54 -1.64
N ILE A 527 18.06 8.53 -1.94
CA ILE A 527 17.62 8.23 -3.33
C ILE A 527 16.96 9.47 -3.96
N VAL A 528 16.00 10.08 -3.25
CA VAL A 528 15.28 11.27 -3.74
C VAL A 528 16.24 12.44 -3.96
N CYS A 529 17.14 12.71 -3.01
CA CYS A 529 18.10 13.80 -3.11
C CYS A 529 19.07 13.57 -4.27
N THR A 530 19.52 12.33 -4.49
CA THR A 530 20.42 11.99 -5.59
C THR A 530 19.76 12.29 -6.94
N TYR A 531 18.50 11.88 -7.14
CA TYR A 531 17.75 12.23 -8.35
C TYR A 531 17.45 13.73 -8.46
N PHE A 532 17.28 14.46 -7.36
CA PHE A 532 17.14 15.92 -7.42
C PHE A 532 18.43 16.62 -7.88
N LEU A 533 19.59 16.06 -7.54
CA LEU A 533 20.90 16.62 -7.89
C LEU A 533 21.36 16.29 -9.32
N MET A 534 20.77 15.28 -9.97
CA MET A 534 21.07 14.94 -11.37
C MET A 534 20.87 16.11 -12.34
N LYS A 535 19.99 17.06 -12.01
CA LYS A 535 19.78 18.28 -12.80
C LYS A 535 21.05 19.14 -12.98
N ASN A 536 22.03 19.03 -12.08
CA ASN A 536 23.27 19.80 -12.11
C ASN A 536 24.40 19.16 -12.94
N LEU A 537 24.18 17.98 -13.54
CA LEU A 537 25.22 17.21 -14.26
C LEU A 537 25.05 17.20 -15.78
N VAL A 538 23.97 17.77 -16.32
CA VAL A 538 23.84 17.97 -17.77
C VAL A 538 24.47 19.32 -18.13
N PRO A 539 25.59 19.38 -18.86
CA PRO A 539 26.12 20.64 -19.35
C PRO A 539 25.10 21.21 -20.33
N SER A 540 24.42 22.29 -19.93
CA SER A 540 23.53 23.04 -20.81
C SER A 540 24.34 23.63 -21.96
N THR A 541 24.29 23.00 -23.12
CA THR A 541 24.65 23.59 -24.41
C THR A 541 23.59 24.61 -24.80
N SER A 542 23.63 25.77 -24.14
CA SER A 542 22.94 26.97 -24.58
C SER A 542 23.79 28.15 -24.18
N THR A 543 24.56 28.64 -25.15
CA THR A 543 25.22 29.94 -25.14
C THR A 543 24.17 31.03 -25.02
N ILE A 544 23.91 31.46 -23.79
CA ILE A 544 23.32 32.77 -23.50
C ILE A 544 24.26 33.46 -22.53
N SER A 545 24.80 34.58 -23.00
CA SER A 545 25.72 35.46 -22.29
C SER A 545 25.07 36.02 -21.02
N ASN A 546 25.58 35.63 -19.85
CA ASN A 546 25.28 36.30 -18.59
C ASN A 546 26.22 37.50 -18.37
N PRO A 547 25.72 38.67 -17.96
CA PRO A 547 26.56 39.68 -17.33
C PRO A 547 26.91 39.21 -15.91
N LYS A 548 28.19 39.33 -15.58
CA LYS A 548 28.81 38.88 -14.33
C LYS A 548 28.15 39.56 -13.11
N SER A 549 27.72 38.77 -12.13
CA SER A 549 27.75 39.20 -10.73
C SER A 549 28.34 38.09 -9.87
N SER A 550 29.47 38.40 -9.25
CA SER A 550 30.20 37.55 -8.32
C SER A 550 29.51 37.55 -6.96
N LEU A 551 28.93 36.41 -6.55
CA LEU A 551 28.55 36.21 -5.15
C LEU A 551 29.64 35.40 -4.45
N ALA A 552 30.35 36.12 -3.59
CA ALA A 552 31.39 35.60 -2.72
C ALA A 552 30.84 34.51 -1.77
N VAL A 553 31.67 33.50 -1.55
CA VAL A 553 31.49 32.41 -0.59
C VAL A 553 31.32 33.01 0.82
N ILE A 554 30.12 32.89 1.41
CA ILE A 554 29.89 33.25 2.80
C ILE A 554 30.46 32.14 3.69
N LYS A 555 31.58 32.44 4.38
CA LYS A 555 32.09 31.62 5.49
C LYS A 555 31.08 31.61 6.64
N ARG A 556 30.97 30.45 7.30
CA ARG A 556 30.03 30.11 8.38
C ARG A 556 29.90 31.22 9.43
N VAL A 557 28.65 31.52 9.82
CA VAL A 557 28.29 32.39 10.95
C VAL A 557 28.86 31.82 12.27
N PRO A 558 29.52 32.62 13.12
CA PRO A 558 30.09 32.16 14.40
C PRO A 558 29.03 31.60 15.37
N ASP A 559 29.41 30.60 16.15
CA ASP A 559 28.47 29.85 17.02
C ASP A 559 27.84 30.69 18.14
N ALA A 560 28.48 31.80 18.55
CA ALA A 560 27.92 32.78 19.48
C ALA A 560 26.63 33.47 18.99
N VAL A 561 26.27 33.33 17.70
CA VAL A 561 25.05 33.88 17.10
C VAL A 561 23.96 32.80 16.94
N ARG A 562 24.29 31.52 17.12
CA ARG A 562 23.36 30.39 16.90
C ARG A 562 22.67 29.90 18.17
N LEU A 563 23.27 30.15 19.31
CA LEU A 563 22.86 29.59 20.60
C LEU A 563 22.59 30.74 21.58
N ASP A 564 21.61 30.57 22.45
CA ASP A 564 21.45 31.46 23.60
C ASP A 564 22.55 31.24 24.66
N GLU A 565 22.56 32.07 25.71
CA GLU A 565 23.53 32.01 26.81
C GLU A 565 23.52 30.70 27.62
N TYR A 566 22.57 29.80 27.33
CA TYR A 566 22.44 28.47 27.91
C TYR A 566 22.74 27.34 26.90
N GLY A 567 23.14 27.66 25.66
CA GLY A 567 23.61 26.68 24.67
C GLY A 567 22.51 26.04 23.80
N PHE A 568 21.29 26.59 23.75
CA PHE A 568 20.20 26.06 22.92
C PHE A 568 19.98 26.85 21.61
N PRO A 569 19.57 26.21 20.49
CA PRO A 569 19.34 26.89 19.22
C PRO A 569 18.13 27.84 19.25
N LEU A 570 18.34 29.11 18.88
CA LEU A 570 17.28 30.11 18.80
C LEU A 570 16.26 29.78 17.69
N ARG A 571 14.96 29.95 17.97
CA ARG A 571 13.87 29.69 17.00
C ARG A 571 13.90 30.70 15.84
N ALA A 572 13.54 30.25 14.63
CA ALA A 572 13.71 30.98 13.37
C ALA A 572 13.05 32.38 13.28
N PHE A 573 12.13 32.71 14.19
CA PHE A 573 11.49 34.02 14.26
C PHE A 573 12.43 35.11 14.84
N ASP A 574 13.35 34.72 15.75
CA ASP A 574 14.22 35.66 16.47
C ASP A 574 15.50 36.01 15.69
N LEU A 575 15.97 35.11 14.82
CA LEU A 575 17.12 35.34 13.92
C LEU A 575 16.89 36.51 12.94
N LYS A 576 15.66 36.70 12.46
CA LYS A 576 15.34 37.82 11.55
C LYS A 576 15.40 39.18 12.26
N MET A 577 15.06 39.23 13.55
CA MET A 577 15.07 40.46 14.32
C MET A 577 16.49 40.83 14.78
N ILE A 578 17.29 39.82 15.13
CA ILE A 578 18.70 39.98 15.54
C ILE A 578 19.59 40.39 14.36
N VAL A 579 19.40 39.79 13.17
CA VAL A 579 20.11 40.20 11.95
C VAL A 579 19.76 41.63 11.56
N LYS A 580 18.49 42.02 11.69
CA LYS A 580 18.03 43.39 11.39
C LYS A 580 18.63 44.43 12.36
N ASN A 581 18.75 44.10 13.65
CA ASN A 581 19.37 44.97 14.66
C ASN A 581 20.90 45.02 14.55
N TYR A 582 21.56 43.91 14.16
CA TYR A 582 23.00 43.84 13.92
C TYR A 582 23.44 44.70 12.72
N PHE A 583 22.64 44.76 11.65
CA PHE A 583 22.94 45.65 10.53
C PHE A 583 22.55 47.12 10.81
N ALA A 584 21.58 47.36 11.70
CA ALA A 584 21.23 48.70 12.17
C ALA A 584 22.32 49.32 13.06
N SER A 585 23.02 48.53 13.88
CA SER A 585 24.17 49.00 14.69
C SER A 585 25.45 49.24 13.88
N GLN A 586 25.47 48.83 12.60
CA GLN A 586 26.57 49.01 11.65
C GLN A 586 26.33 50.17 10.65
N GLY A 587 25.36 51.04 10.92
CA GLY A 587 25.16 52.30 10.18
C GLY A 587 24.61 52.18 8.75
N ARG A 588 24.07 51.02 8.33
CA ARG A 588 23.54 50.84 6.97
C ARG A 588 22.02 51.03 6.93
N ARG A 589 21.57 52.11 6.27
CA ARG A 589 20.15 52.45 6.04
C ARG A 589 19.49 51.43 5.10
N VAL A 590 18.39 50.83 5.55
CA VAL A 590 17.39 50.20 4.67
C VAL A 590 16.19 51.13 4.64
N GLU A 591 16.02 51.88 3.54
CA GLU A 591 14.85 52.74 3.35
C GLU A 591 13.63 51.96 2.86
N LYS A 592 12.50 52.28 3.50
CA LYS A 592 11.09 52.18 3.08
C LYS A 592 10.56 50.84 2.58
N ILE A 593 9.73 50.20 3.40
CA ILE A 593 8.27 50.10 3.22
C ILE A 593 7.64 49.67 4.58
N PHE A 594 6.50 50.30 4.91
CA PHE A 594 5.68 50.22 6.14
C PHE A 594 6.10 51.08 7.36
N ARG A 595 5.45 52.24 7.45
CA ARG A 595 5.13 52.98 8.68
C ARG A 595 3.60 52.90 8.87
N ASN A 596 3.13 52.35 9.99
CA ASN A 596 2.35 53.08 11.01
C ASN A 596 1.67 52.15 12.04
N ASN A 597 1.89 52.53 13.31
CA ASN A 597 1.11 52.29 14.55
C ASN A 597 1.12 50.85 15.10
N ILE A 598 1.46 50.55 16.36
CA ILE A 598 1.08 51.14 17.67
C ILE A 598 2.18 50.83 18.73
N PRO A 599 2.43 51.71 19.74
CA PRO A 599 3.44 51.50 20.79
C PRO A 599 2.89 50.95 22.13
N GLY A 600 3.73 50.25 22.90
CA GLY A 600 3.66 50.31 24.37
C GLY A 600 3.89 49.03 25.19
N LYS A 601 4.84 49.14 26.12
CA LYS A 601 4.96 48.52 27.45
C LYS A 601 5.79 47.24 27.65
N ASP A 602 7.04 47.48 28.06
CA ASP A 602 7.61 47.20 29.39
C ASP A 602 7.60 45.77 29.99
N CYS A 603 8.85 45.32 30.22
CA CYS A 603 9.40 44.81 31.49
C CYS A 603 8.84 43.52 32.10
N LYS A 604 9.68 42.47 32.22
CA LYS A 604 10.67 42.25 33.30
C LYS A 604 11.22 40.82 33.25
N ILE A 605 12.54 40.71 33.36
CA ILE A 605 13.27 39.48 33.67
C ILE A 605 13.18 39.25 35.19
N MET A 606 12.93 38.01 35.62
CA MET A 606 13.37 37.51 36.92
C MET A 606 13.96 36.11 36.77
N GLU A 607 15.14 35.96 37.35
CA GLU A 607 16.01 34.81 37.32
C GLU A 607 15.53 33.66 38.23
N ASN A 608 16.02 32.48 37.86
CA ASN A 608 16.69 31.50 38.72
C ASN A 608 16.06 30.13 39.06
N GLU A 609 17.00 29.17 38.98
CA GLU A 609 17.13 27.89 39.67
C GLU A 609 16.57 26.61 39.01
N SER A 610 17.49 25.82 38.45
CA SER A 610 17.39 24.36 38.31
C SER A 610 17.81 23.68 39.61
N PRO A 611 17.19 22.54 39.94
CA PRO A 611 18.03 21.35 40.10
C PRO A 611 17.42 20.08 39.50
N ALA A 612 18.31 19.22 39.01
CA ALA A 612 18.02 17.89 38.51
C ALA A 612 17.56 16.94 39.64
N THR A 613 16.45 16.23 39.45
CA THR A 613 16.19 14.92 40.08
C THR A 613 15.19 14.09 39.27
N THR A 614 15.52 12.81 39.13
CA THR A 614 14.76 11.71 38.52
C THR A 614 13.38 11.54 39.16
N THR A 615 12.27 11.71 38.42
CA THR A 615 10.93 11.33 38.92
C THR A 615 9.95 10.84 37.83
N LYS A 616 9.18 9.81 38.21
CA LYS A 616 8.02 9.23 37.50
C LYS A 616 7.09 10.30 36.92
N LYS A 617 6.52 10.07 35.73
CA LYS A 617 5.50 10.92 35.06
C LYS A 617 4.45 11.42 36.08
N LYS A 618 4.55 12.69 36.50
CA LYS A 618 3.49 13.39 37.26
C LYS A 618 2.27 13.56 36.35
N ARG A 619 1.06 13.27 36.87
CA ARG A 619 -0.20 13.66 36.24
C ARG A 619 -0.16 15.16 35.96
N ALA A 620 -0.57 15.59 34.77
CA ALA A 620 -0.64 17.01 34.41
C ALA A 620 -1.46 17.76 35.47
N GLN A 621 -0.80 18.65 36.21
CA GLN A 621 -1.47 19.59 37.11
C GLN A 621 -1.94 20.77 36.27
N TRP A 622 -3.25 20.97 36.21
CA TRP A 622 -3.90 22.15 35.67
C TRP A 622 -4.35 23.03 36.85
N THR A 623 -4.38 24.35 36.66
CA THR A 623 -4.86 25.29 37.68
C THR A 623 -6.36 25.55 37.54
N SER A 624 -7.01 25.98 38.62
CA SER A 624 -8.44 26.36 38.57
C SER A 624 -8.70 27.46 37.53
N GLN A 625 -7.75 28.39 37.37
CA GLN A 625 -7.84 29.45 36.35
C GLN A 625 -7.81 28.89 34.92
N GLN A 626 -7.01 27.85 34.67
CA GLN A 626 -6.98 27.18 33.37
C GLN A 626 -8.30 26.49 33.08
N MET A 627 -8.90 25.83 34.09
CA MET A 627 -10.22 25.20 33.96
C MET A 627 -11.31 26.22 33.66
N GLU A 628 -11.36 27.31 34.41
CA GLU A 628 -12.38 28.35 34.23
C GLU A 628 -12.27 29.04 32.85
N ASN A 629 -11.04 29.31 32.39
CA ASN A 629 -10.81 29.86 31.07
C ASN A 629 -11.17 28.87 29.95
N ALA A 630 -10.87 27.57 30.13
CA ALA A 630 -11.23 26.54 29.18
C ALA A 630 -12.75 26.38 29.05
N VAL A 631 -13.47 26.40 30.18
CA VAL A 631 -14.94 26.33 30.21
C VAL A 631 -15.54 27.55 29.51
N LYS A 632 -15.12 28.78 29.86
CA LYS A 632 -15.62 30.01 29.22
C LYS A 632 -15.42 30.01 27.70
N MET A 633 -14.31 29.48 27.19
CA MET A 633 -14.05 29.41 25.74
C MET A 633 -14.95 28.38 25.04
N VAL A 634 -15.32 27.30 25.71
CA VAL A 634 -16.23 26.27 25.17
C VAL A 634 -17.67 26.75 25.22
N GLU A 635 -18.13 27.34 26.33
CA GLU A 635 -19.49 27.86 26.49
C GLU A 635 -19.79 29.03 25.54
N ARG A 636 -18.79 29.87 25.26
CA ARG A 636 -18.91 30.95 24.27
C ARG A 636 -18.83 30.46 22.82
N GLY A 637 -18.66 29.16 22.59
CA GLY A 637 -18.53 28.56 21.26
C GLY A 637 -17.22 28.92 20.52
N ILE A 638 -16.26 29.52 21.20
CA ILE A 638 -15.00 30.00 20.60
C ILE A 638 -14.05 28.82 20.33
N LEU A 639 -14.04 27.81 21.21
CA LEU A 639 -13.23 26.61 21.06
C LEU A 639 -14.09 25.35 21.25
N SER A 640 -13.80 24.31 20.47
CA SER A 640 -14.32 22.98 20.77
C SER A 640 -13.72 22.46 22.09
N THR A 641 -14.41 21.56 22.77
CA THR A 641 -13.94 20.97 24.04
C THR A 641 -12.57 20.29 23.90
N TYR A 642 -12.28 19.73 22.72
CA TYR A 642 -10.97 19.16 22.42
C TYR A 642 -9.89 20.25 22.29
N ALA A 643 -10.17 21.32 21.54
CA ALA A 643 -9.23 22.42 21.36
C ALA A 643 -8.95 23.15 22.68
N ALA A 644 -9.97 23.34 23.53
CA ALA A 644 -9.81 23.92 24.86
C ALA A 644 -8.98 23.01 25.78
N ALA A 645 -9.23 21.69 25.80
CA ALA A 645 -8.46 20.74 26.59
C ALA A 645 -6.96 20.75 26.25
N VAL A 646 -6.64 20.80 24.95
CA VAL A 646 -5.23 20.90 24.49
C VAL A 646 -4.63 22.25 24.84
N ARG A 647 -5.34 23.36 24.58
CA ARG A 647 -4.85 24.73 24.78
C ARG A 647 -4.55 25.04 26.25
N TYR A 648 -5.39 24.57 27.16
CA TYR A 648 -5.26 24.83 28.59
C TYR A 648 -4.58 23.68 29.36
N ASN A 649 -4.04 22.68 28.64
CA ASN A 649 -3.36 21.51 29.20
C ASN A 649 -4.19 20.75 30.25
N ILE A 650 -5.49 20.60 29.96
CA ILE A 650 -6.46 19.92 30.83
C ILE A 650 -6.82 18.57 30.18
N PRO A 651 -6.83 17.46 30.93
CA PRO A 651 -7.33 16.21 30.38
C PRO A 651 -8.77 16.39 29.88
N ARG A 652 -9.01 16.09 28.60
CA ARG A 652 -10.32 16.31 27.95
C ARG A 652 -11.49 15.75 28.76
N ARG A 653 -11.31 14.56 29.34
CA ARG A 653 -12.34 13.92 30.17
C ARG A 653 -12.68 14.74 31.42
N THR A 654 -11.70 15.40 32.03
CA THR A 654 -11.91 16.27 33.19
C THR A 654 -12.68 17.53 32.78
N LEU A 655 -12.31 18.18 31.67
CA LEU A 655 -13.02 19.35 31.16
C LEU A 655 -14.47 19.01 30.75
N CYS A 656 -14.70 17.87 30.10
CA CYS A 656 -16.04 17.39 29.77
C CYS A 656 -16.89 17.13 31.02
N ASN A 657 -16.30 16.56 32.08
CA ASN A 657 -17.03 16.33 33.33
C ASN A 657 -17.40 17.65 34.03
N HIS A 658 -16.53 18.66 33.97
CA HIS A 658 -16.79 19.98 34.56
C HIS A 658 -17.88 20.74 33.78
N LEU A 659 -17.84 20.72 32.45
CA LEU A 659 -18.91 21.29 31.61
C LEU A 659 -20.27 20.61 31.81
N ALA A 660 -20.27 19.34 32.24
CA ALA A 660 -21.49 18.59 32.52
C ALA A 660 -22.04 18.80 33.94
N SER A 661 -21.19 19.22 34.89
CA SER A 661 -21.60 19.46 36.28
C SER A 661 -22.17 20.85 36.53
N GLY A 662 -22.01 21.79 35.57
CA GLY A 662 -22.03 23.23 35.86
C GLY A 662 -20.86 23.61 36.75
#